data_AF-A0A7W0JQJ4-F1
#
_entry.id   AF-A0A7W0JQJ4-F1
#
_cell.length_a   1.000
_cell.length_b   1.000
_cell.length_c   1.000
_cell.angle_alpha   90.00
_cell.angle_beta   90.00
_cell.angle_gamma   90.00
#
_symmetry.space_group_name_H-M   'P 1'
#
loop_
_entity.id
_entity.type
_entity.pdbx_description
1 polymer ?
#
loop_
_entity_poly.entity_id
_entity_poly.type
_entity_poly.pdbx_seq_one_letter_code
_entity_poly.pdbx_strand_id
1 'polypeptide(L)'
;MSAPAAIVHRDLSTDSCADIHAALLAEVRPGQGVLLVLWHGPLPLGDVEFDSGQWPVSVAHMRQLVAAATAAAVGQRLLGRSFDADLPERQPSRPATPPPATEALIGLRDPLQLLTARPARSGRSPLPDHFSVSLVVCTRDRPAQLRRVLASIGRLDPAPDEVLVVDNAPTSDATEAVVRCFPGVRYIAEHRPGLSVARNTGVRNTTGDLVAFTDDDVEVTPGWVARLRNAFDRAEVMAVTGLVLPAALETVGQVAFETYVGGFGRGYRRQDFDLAFFRGMRSRGVPVWRIGAGANMAIRRCAFSRVGVFDEHLGAGAAGCSEDSELWHRLLAEGWICRYEPCAVVLHHHRSQLADVRHQARQYLRGHVAALFVQFASYRHAGNLHRALLALPRWYARRLAGSLFAVDPTVRAEVAGYLSGLGHGVLLLRSGGKPPGHRAGRAGFLAANPFPHPYTEGFYFRDKMRAILRVAPPGPVRRILEVGGGGSALTALLYPGADVVTVDIDRAVGSGRGFVRGDATALPFPTGSFDAATFFDVLEHIEDDAAAAREAQRVVVPGGPILVTSPNDRWRYPYHAMFGPLCPPDGELMAEWGHVRRGYRRTELDALFGREALREASFINPLTAANHDIAFSRLPGRVKRLVLTAFAPAAWLGYAMHRPHWHGTETAAVWRTPVVESAS
;
A
#
# COMPACT_ATOMS: atom_id res chain seq x y z
N MET A 1 -0.74 -21.33 26.86
CA MET A 1 -0.51 -20.53 28.09
C MET A 1 -1.82 -20.18 28.81
N SER A 2 -2.17 -20.94 29.85
CA SER A 2 -3.33 -20.68 30.70
C SER A 2 -3.01 -19.91 31.99
N ALA A 3 -1.72 -19.61 32.24
CA ALA A 3 -1.22 -18.96 33.45
C ALA A 3 0.00 -18.07 33.14
N PRO A 4 0.37 -17.13 34.05
CA PRO A 4 1.62 -16.39 33.97
C PRO A 4 2.84 -17.28 33.75
N ALA A 5 3.80 -16.76 33.00
CA ALA A 5 4.99 -17.50 32.60
C ALA A 5 6.26 -16.66 32.69
N ALA A 6 7.37 -17.37 32.93
CA ALA A 6 8.70 -16.80 32.80
C ALA A 6 9.07 -16.74 31.31
N ILE A 7 9.63 -15.61 30.86
CA ILE A 7 10.28 -15.52 29.55
C ILE A 7 11.76 -15.71 29.76
N VAL A 8 12.35 -16.69 29.08
CA VAL A 8 13.77 -17.05 29.24
C VAL A 8 14.42 -17.04 27.87
N HIS A 9 15.47 -16.22 27.71
CA HIS A 9 16.26 -16.14 26.48
C HIS A 9 17.53 -16.98 26.64
N ARG A 10 17.84 -17.81 25.64
CA ARG A 10 19.04 -18.66 25.61
C ARG A 10 19.75 -18.65 24.27
N ASP A 11 21.08 -18.69 24.31
CA ASP A 11 21.94 -18.64 23.14
C ASP A 11 22.55 -20.03 22.87
N LEU A 12 22.12 -20.66 21.77
CA LEU A 12 22.59 -21.99 21.36
C LEU A 12 24.03 -21.99 20.83
N SER A 13 24.66 -20.82 20.68
CA SER A 13 26.09 -20.72 20.37
C SER A 13 26.99 -20.90 21.58
N THR A 14 26.46 -20.73 22.80
CA THR A 14 27.19 -20.87 24.07
C THR A 14 26.63 -21.98 24.96
N ASP A 15 25.32 -22.21 24.91
CA ASP A 15 24.64 -23.10 25.86
C ASP A 15 24.22 -24.41 25.19
N SER A 16 24.62 -25.54 25.77
CA SER A 16 24.04 -26.82 25.38
C SER A 16 22.61 -26.96 25.92
N CYS A 17 21.81 -27.86 25.35
CA CYS A 17 20.47 -28.14 25.90
C CYS A 17 20.51 -28.63 27.36
N ALA A 18 21.62 -29.19 27.84
CA ALA A 18 21.77 -29.56 29.23
C ALA A 18 21.97 -28.32 30.12
N ASP A 19 22.75 -27.34 29.66
CA ASP A 19 22.97 -26.08 30.36
C ASP A 19 21.67 -25.26 30.42
N ILE A 20 20.94 -25.19 29.30
CA ILE A 20 19.62 -24.55 29.24
C ILE A 20 18.66 -25.21 30.24
N HIS A 21 18.63 -26.55 30.27
CA HIS A 21 17.77 -27.30 31.18
C HIS A 21 18.08 -27.01 32.65
N ALA A 22 19.35 -27.05 33.02
CA ALA A 22 19.81 -26.76 34.38
C ALA A 22 19.48 -25.31 34.79
N ALA A 23 19.69 -24.34 33.89
CA ALA A 23 19.38 -22.95 34.15
C ALA A 23 17.87 -22.72 34.33
N LEU A 24 17.03 -23.35 33.50
CA LEU A 24 15.58 -23.29 33.65
C LEU A 24 15.09 -23.87 34.98
N LEU A 25 15.71 -24.95 35.48
CA LEU A 25 15.38 -25.50 36.80
C LEU A 25 15.72 -24.54 37.94
N ALA A 26 16.74 -23.69 37.77
CA ALA A 26 17.14 -22.70 38.76
C ALA A 26 16.30 -21.41 38.70
N GLU A 27 15.91 -20.97 37.50
CA GLU A 27 15.24 -19.67 37.27
C GLU A 27 13.71 -19.75 37.34
N VAL A 28 13.12 -20.91 37.01
CA VAL A 28 11.67 -21.07 36.88
C VAL A 28 11.08 -21.69 38.14
N ARG A 29 10.05 -21.03 38.70
CA ARG A 29 9.33 -21.57 39.85
C ARG A 29 8.51 -22.82 39.50
N PRO A 30 8.42 -23.82 40.39
CA PRO A 30 7.56 -24.98 40.17
C PRO A 30 6.12 -24.58 39.84
N GLY A 31 5.55 -25.15 38.77
CA GLY A 31 4.18 -24.85 38.33
C GLY A 31 4.00 -23.53 37.58
N GLN A 32 5.08 -22.79 37.28
CA GLN A 32 5.05 -21.62 36.40
C GLN A 32 5.22 -22.04 34.93
N GLY A 33 4.48 -21.42 34.01
CA GLY A 33 4.72 -21.62 32.57
C GLY A 33 6.07 -21.04 32.13
N VAL A 34 6.58 -21.45 30.98
CA VAL A 34 7.85 -20.98 30.42
C VAL A 34 7.71 -20.69 28.93
N LEU A 35 8.15 -19.51 28.50
CA LEU A 35 8.41 -19.19 27.09
C LEU A 35 9.94 -19.13 26.91
N LEU A 36 10.52 -20.18 26.31
CA LEU A 36 11.94 -20.27 26.02
C LEU A 36 12.21 -19.72 24.62
N VAL A 37 12.86 -18.56 24.52
CA VAL A 37 13.27 -17.96 23.24
C VAL A 37 14.72 -18.34 22.92
N LEU A 38 14.93 -18.90 21.74
CA LEU A 38 16.19 -19.50 21.30
C LEU A 38 16.90 -18.59 20.30
N TRP A 39 18.17 -18.31 20.59
CA TRP A 39 19.05 -17.46 19.82
C TRP A 39 20.28 -18.24 19.35
N HIS A 40 21.00 -17.68 18.38
CA HIS A 40 22.35 -18.09 18.00
C HIS A 40 23.17 -16.83 17.76
N GLY A 41 23.97 -16.44 18.75
CA GLY A 41 24.50 -15.08 18.85
C GLY A 41 23.34 -14.09 18.78
N PRO A 42 23.35 -13.14 17.83
CA PRO A 42 22.29 -12.14 17.78
C PRO A 42 21.08 -12.62 16.94
N LEU A 43 21.07 -13.84 16.38
CA LEU A 43 20.02 -14.31 15.48
C LEU A 43 18.91 -15.04 16.25
N PRO A 44 17.63 -14.62 16.14
CA PRO A 44 16.53 -15.38 16.72
C PRO A 44 16.20 -16.59 15.83
N LEU A 45 16.10 -17.77 16.46
CA LEU A 45 15.92 -19.05 15.77
C LEU A 45 14.57 -19.70 16.02
N GLY A 46 13.96 -19.53 17.19
CA GLY A 46 12.73 -20.20 17.56
C GLY A 46 12.28 -19.86 18.97
N ASP A 47 11.08 -20.31 19.34
CA ASP A 47 10.66 -20.38 20.73
C ASP A 47 10.00 -21.74 21.05
N VAL A 48 9.98 -22.08 22.34
CA VAL A 48 9.30 -23.24 22.89
C VAL A 48 8.47 -22.81 24.08
N GLU A 49 7.18 -23.10 24.05
CA GLU A 49 6.27 -22.85 25.16
C GLU A 49 6.07 -24.12 26.00
N PHE A 50 6.16 -23.97 27.32
CA PHE A 50 5.78 -24.98 28.30
C PHE A 50 4.66 -24.42 29.18
N ASP A 51 3.51 -25.09 29.20
CA ASP A 51 2.46 -24.76 30.16
C ASP A 51 2.86 -25.16 31.59
N SER A 52 2.15 -24.63 32.59
CA SER A 52 2.44 -24.83 34.03
C SER A 52 2.50 -26.28 34.49
N GLY A 53 1.82 -27.20 33.78
CA GLY A 53 1.84 -28.63 34.07
C GLY A 53 2.84 -29.45 33.24
N GLN A 54 3.51 -28.83 32.26
CA GLN A 54 4.44 -29.51 31.35
C GLN A 54 5.90 -29.41 31.78
N TRP A 55 6.27 -28.36 32.52
CA TRP A 55 7.62 -28.17 33.04
C TRP A 55 7.77 -28.75 34.46
N PRO A 56 8.85 -29.51 34.79
CA PRO A 56 10.03 -29.80 33.97
C PRO A 56 9.88 -30.99 33.00
N VAL A 57 10.60 -30.94 31.88
CA VAL A 57 10.74 -32.04 30.90
C VAL A 57 12.11 -32.72 30.99
N SER A 58 12.31 -33.87 30.36
CA SER A 58 13.64 -34.49 30.26
C SER A 58 14.55 -33.72 29.28
N VAL A 59 15.86 -33.76 29.49
CA VAL A 59 16.85 -33.14 28.58
C VAL A 59 16.72 -33.69 27.15
N ALA A 60 16.41 -34.99 27.00
CA ALA A 60 16.19 -35.60 25.69
C ALA A 60 14.96 -35.01 24.98
N HIS A 61 13.87 -34.79 25.71
CA HIS A 61 12.68 -34.16 25.16
C HIS A 61 12.91 -32.69 24.82
N MET A 62 13.63 -31.95 25.69
CA MET A 62 14.04 -30.57 25.41
C MET A 62 14.86 -30.47 24.12
N ARG A 63 15.81 -31.38 23.88
CA ARG A 63 16.59 -31.44 22.63
C ARG A 63 15.69 -31.58 21.40
N GLN A 64 14.67 -32.43 21.46
CA GLN A 64 13.72 -32.62 20.36
C GLN A 64 12.92 -31.34 20.10
N LEU A 65 12.42 -30.67 21.15
CA LEU A 65 11.66 -29.43 21.04
C LEU A 65 12.52 -28.29 20.49
N VAL A 66 13.74 -28.10 21.00
CA VAL A 66 14.70 -27.10 20.52
C VAL A 66 15.06 -27.33 19.05
N ALA A 67 15.31 -28.59 18.66
CA ALA A 67 15.58 -28.92 17.27
C ALA A 67 14.39 -28.59 16.35
N ALA A 68 13.17 -28.96 16.76
CA ALA A 68 11.96 -28.67 16.00
C ALA A 68 11.69 -27.16 15.86
N ALA A 69 11.83 -26.40 16.95
CA ALA A 69 11.58 -24.96 16.98
C ALA A 69 12.56 -24.17 16.10
N THR A 70 13.80 -24.62 16.00
CA THR A 70 14.86 -23.90 15.27
C THR A 70 15.02 -24.34 13.81
N ALA A 71 14.59 -25.55 13.46
CA ALA A 71 14.81 -26.16 12.15
C ALA A 71 14.41 -25.24 10.99
N ALA A 72 13.19 -24.68 11.02
CA ALA A 72 12.66 -23.86 9.93
C ALA A 72 13.52 -22.61 9.68
N ALA A 73 13.98 -21.95 10.74
CA ALA A 73 14.77 -20.72 10.68
C ALA A 73 16.23 -21.00 10.30
N VAL A 74 16.80 -22.12 10.75
CA VAL A 74 18.14 -22.59 10.38
C VAL A 74 18.17 -23.01 8.92
N GLY A 75 17.21 -23.82 8.48
CA GLY A 75 17.08 -24.28 7.09
C GLY A 75 16.98 -23.12 6.11
N GLN A 76 16.10 -22.15 6.38
CA GLN A 76 15.93 -20.98 5.51
C GLN A 76 17.25 -20.22 5.31
N ARG A 77 18.06 -20.07 6.37
CA ARG A 77 19.33 -19.33 6.31
C ARG A 77 20.45 -20.11 5.63
N LEU A 78 20.53 -21.42 5.85
CA LEU A 78 21.61 -22.25 5.28
C LEU A 78 21.33 -22.66 3.84
N LEU A 79 20.08 -22.93 3.49
CA LEU A 79 19.72 -23.51 2.19
C LEU A 79 18.92 -22.56 1.30
N GLY A 80 18.58 -21.37 1.79
CA GLY A 80 17.66 -20.44 1.11
C GLY A 80 16.20 -20.92 1.10
N ARG A 81 15.87 -22.01 1.82
CA ARG A 81 14.55 -22.66 1.88
C ARG A 81 14.33 -23.34 3.23
N SER A 82 13.08 -23.42 3.68
CA SER A 82 12.71 -24.05 4.96
C SER A 82 12.83 -25.58 4.91
N PHE A 83 13.07 -26.22 6.06
CA PHE A 83 12.80 -27.65 6.25
C PHE A 83 11.29 -27.84 6.52
N ASP A 84 10.45 -27.59 5.53
CA ASP A 84 9.02 -27.84 5.66
C ASP A 84 8.76 -29.33 5.39
N ALA A 85 8.63 -30.13 6.45
CA ALA A 85 7.69 -31.23 6.41
C ALA A 85 6.32 -30.62 6.73
N ASP A 86 5.62 -30.12 5.71
CA ASP A 86 4.22 -29.72 5.89
C ASP A 86 3.46 -30.96 6.38
N LEU A 87 3.02 -30.98 7.65
CA LEU A 87 1.96 -31.90 8.06
C LEU A 87 0.72 -31.56 7.23
N PRO A 88 0.00 -32.55 6.69
CA PRO A 88 -1.04 -32.35 5.69
C PRO A 88 -2.30 -31.74 6.32
N GLU A 89 -2.29 -30.45 6.62
CA GLU A 89 -3.52 -29.69 6.83
C GLU A 89 -3.92 -29.00 5.52
N ARG A 90 -5.18 -29.19 5.15
CA ARG A 90 -5.79 -28.71 3.90
C ARG A 90 -5.65 -27.19 3.74
N GLN A 91 -4.54 -26.73 3.17
CA GLN A 91 -4.45 -25.42 2.54
C GLN A 91 -4.75 -25.55 1.04
N PRO A 92 -5.59 -24.66 0.46
CA PRO A 92 -5.77 -24.63 -0.97
C PRO A 92 -4.50 -24.11 -1.64
N SER A 93 -3.79 -25.05 -2.29
CA SER A 93 -2.91 -24.89 -3.45
C SER A 93 -1.86 -23.77 -3.39
N ARG A 94 -0.84 -23.93 -2.53
CA ARG A 94 0.51 -23.45 -2.88
C ARG A 94 1.21 -24.60 -3.60
N PRO A 95 1.93 -24.40 -4.71
CA PRO A 95 2.80 -25.45 -5.22
C PRO A 95 3.78 -25.81 -4.09
N ALA A 96 3.78 -27.08 -3.69
CA ALA A 96 4.70 -27.59 -2.69
C ALA A 96 6.12 -27.29 -3.17
N THR A 97 6.89 -26.58 -2.36
CA THR A 97 8.30 -26.35 -2.68
C THR A 97 8.99 -27.72 -2.64
N PRO A 98 9.69 -28.18 -3.69
CA PRO A 98 10.37 -29.47 -3.64
C PRO A 98 11.40 -29.47 -2.50
N PRO A 99 11.54 -30.59 -1.77
CA PRO A 99 12.42 -30.68 -0.61
C PRO A 99 13.88 -30.38 -1.00
N PRO A 100 14.74 -30.06 -0.02
CA PRO A 100 16.16 -29.90 -0.29
C PRO A 100 16.79 -31.12 -0.95
N ALA A 101 17.73 -30.89 -1.87
CA ALA A 101 18.47 -31.99 -2.50
C ALA A 101 19.15 -32.81 -1.40
N THR A 102 19.05 -34.13 -1.47
CA THR A 102 19.50 -35.03 -0.41
C THR A 102 21.00 -34.84 -0.10
N GLU A 103 21.84 -34.52 -1.08
CA GLU A 103 23.26 -34.23 -0.81
C GLU A 103 23.47 -32.96 0.05
N ALA A 104 22.62 -31.94 -0.12
CA ALA A 104 22.67 -30.71 0.68
C ALA A 104 22.22 -30.95 2.14
N LEU A 105 21.34 -31.92 2.37
CA LEU A 105 20.93 -32.35 3.72
C LEU A 105 22.04 -33.17 4.40
N ILE A 106 22.69 -34.07 3.66
CA ILE A 106 23.78 -34.92 4.16
C ILE A 106 25.02 -34.09 4.58
N GLY A 107 25.26 -32.94 3.93
CA GLY A 107 26.35 -32.03 4.27
C GLY A 107 26.19 -31.22 5.57
N LEU A 108 25.01 -31.20 6.19
CA LEU A 108 24.72 -30.43 7.41
C LEU A 108 25.07 -31.19 8.70
N ARG A 109 26.31 -31.66 8.83
CA ARG A 109 26.75 -32.40 10.04
C ARG A 109 26.76 -31.52 11.31
N ASP A 110 26.85 -30.20 11.17
CA ASP A 110 26.65 -29.22 12.26
C ASP A 110 26.07 -27.89 11.72
N PRO A 111 24.73 -27.78 11.60
CA PRO A 111 24.10 -26.63 10.98
C PRO A 111 24.25 -25.34 11.79
N LEU A 112 24.36 -25.42 13.12
CA LEU A 112 24.55 -24.23 13.96
C LEU A 112 25.97 -23.68 13.81
N GLN A 113 27.00 -24.53 13.76
CA GLN A 113 28.35 -24.09 13.43
C GLN A 113 28.44 -23.47 12.03
N LEU A 114 27.71 -24.01 11.05
CA LEU A 114 27.66 -23.43 9.71
C LEU A 114 27.01 -22.04 9.67
N LEU A 115 26.08 -21.73 10.58
CA LEU A 115 25.55 -20.38 10.74
C LEU A 115 26.60 -19.41 11.28
N THR A 116 27.49 -19.87 12.17
CA THR A 116 28.63 -19.09 12.67
C THR A 116 29.72 -18.91 11.60
N ALA A 117 30.02 -19.96 10.84
CA ALA A 117 31.09 -19.99 9.86
C ALA A 117 30.75 -19.26 8.56
N ARG A 118 29.47 -19.10 8.23
CA ARG A 118 29.05 -18.18 7.17
C ARG A 118 29.10 -16.76 7.72
N PRO A 119 30.02 -15.90 7.27
CA PRO A 119 29.84 -14.47 7.52
C PRO A 119 28.43 -14.12 7.04
N ALA A 120 27.63 -13.49 7.90
CA ALA A 120 26.30 -13.00 7.56
C ALA A 120 26.43 -12.29 6.22
N ARG A 121 25.98 -12.93 5.13
CA ARG A 121 26.41 -12.64 3.75
C ARG A 121 26.83 -11.18 3.65
N SER A 122 28.14 -10.94 3.71
CA SER A 122 28.76 -9.65 3.43
C SER A 122 28.74 -9.40 1.93
N GLY A 123 27.65 -9.81 1.26
CA GLY A 123 27.29 -9.21 0.01
C GLY A 123 26.98 -7.77 0.37
N ARG A 124 27.87 -6.85 -0.03
CA ARG A 124 27.55 -5.43 -0.17
C ARG A 124 26.07 -5.33 -0.51
N SER A 125 25.30 -4.69 0.36
CA SER A 125 23.94 -4.31 0.00
C SER A 125 24.04 -3.60 -1.35
N PRO A 126 23.18 -3.88 -2.34
CA PRO A 126 23.14 -3.08 -3.57
C PRO A 126 22.73 -1.63 -3.29
N LEU A 127 22.35 -1.33 -2.04
CA LEU A 127 22.17 0.01 -1.53
C LEU A 127 23.54 0.70 -1.34
N PRO A 128 23.71 1.98 -1.73
CA PRO A 128 24.91 2.75 -1.44
C PRO A 128 25.27 2.67 0.05
N ASP A 129 26.56 2.78 0.38
CA ASP A 129 27.11 2.61 1.73
C ASP A 129 26.48 3.53 2.82
N HIS A 130 25.56 4.43 2.46
CA HIS A 130 24.70 5.16 3.38
C HIS A 130 23.23 5.18 2.87
N PHE A 131 22.38 4.29 3.40
CA PHE A 131 20.95 4.58 3.49
C PHE A 131 20.70 5.12 4.89
N SER A 132 20.32 6.39 4.97
CA SER A 132 20.06 7.06 6.25
C SER A 132 18.72 6.59 6.84
N VAL A 133 18.67 6.41 8.16
CA VAL A 133 17.50 5.92 8.91
C VAL A 133 17.03 6.98 9.89
N SER A 134 15.81 7.47 9.66
CA SER A 134 15.08 8.28 10.63
C SER A 134 14.22 7.39 11.52
N LEU A 135 14.44 7.44 12.83
CA LEU A 135 13.59 6.74 13.80
C LEU A 135 12.53 7.69 14.37
N VAL A 136 11.26 7.35 14.16
CA VAL A 136 10.11 8.08 14.71
C VAL A 136 9.47 7.29 15.84
N VAL A 137 9.33 7.92 17.00
CA VAL A 137 8.59 7.39 18.16
C VAL A 137 7.37 8.28 18.41
N CYS A 138 6.17 7.73 18.26
CA CYS A 138 4.93 8.44 18.58
C CYS A 138 4.51 8.09 20.00
N THR A 139 4.16 9.09 20.80
CA THR A 139 3.77 8.92 22.20
C THR A 139 2.60 9.84 22.54
N ARG A 140 1.82 9.48 23.56
CA ARG A 140 0.80 10.35 24.15
C ARG A 140 0.62 10.03 25.63
N ASP A 141 0.91 11.00 26.49
CA ASP A 141 0.69 10.93 27.94
C ASP A 141 1.34 9.66 28.59
N ARG A 142 2.51 9.24 28.09
CA ARG A 142 3.25 8.02 28.52
C ARG A 142 4.75 8.25 28.78
N PRO A 143 5.13 9.19 29.67
CA PRO A 143 6.53 9.57 29.88
C PRO A 143 7.42 8.41 30.39
N ALA A 144 6.87 7.49 31.18
CA ALA A 144 7.63 6.36 31.73
C ALA A 144 7.99 5.31 30.66
N GLN A 145 7.04 5.00 29.78
CA GLN A 145 7.24 4.10 28.65
C GLN A 145 8.22 4.73 27.65
N LEU A 146 8.03 6.01 27.32
CA LEU A 146 8.94 6.75 26.46
C LEU A 146 10.40 6.71 26.97
N ARG A 147 10.61 6.93 28.27
CA ARG A 147 11.96 6.86 28.86
C ARG A 147 12.62 5.50 28.63
N ARG A 148 11.85 4.42 28.72
CA ARG A 148 12.34 3.05 28.53
C ARG A 148 12.75 2.80 27.07
N VAL A 149 11.89 3.14 26.11
CA VAL A 149 12.21 2.94 24.70
C VAL A 149 13.40 3.80 24.29
N LEU A 150 13.48 5.08 24.72
CA LEU A 150 14.63 5.95 24.43
C LEU A 150 15.93 5.43 25.05
N ALA A 151 15.89 4.83 26.25
CA ALA A 151 17.05 4.18 26.83
C ALA A 151 17.50 2.95 26.02
N SER A 152 16.58 2.19 25.44
CA SER A 152 16.93 1.08 24.53
C SER A 152 17.50 1.56 23.19
N ILE A 153 16.94 2.65 22.64
CA ILE A 153 17.44 3.31 21.42
C ILE A 153 18.86 3.84 21.62
N GLY A 154 19.15 4.42 22.79
CA GLY A 154 20.48 4.93 23.14
C GLY A 154 21.58 3.86 23.24
N ARG A 155 21.23 2.57 23.21
CA ARG A 155 22.16 1.43 23.20
C ARG A 155 22.34 0.80 21.81
N LEU A 156 21.71 1.35 20.78
CA LEU A 156 21.81 0.81 19.43
C LEU A 156 23.20 1.07 18.84
N ASP A 157 23.76 0.01 18.25
CA ASP A 157 24.95 0.07 17.42
C ASP A 157 24.69 -0.69 16.09
N PRO A 158 24.72 -0.01 14.93
CA PRO A 158 24.83 1.44 14.77
C PRO A 158 23.58 2.17 15.26
N ALA A 159 23.76 3.41 15.73
CA ALA A 159 22.66 4.32 16.04
C ALA A 159 21.91 4.75 14.76
N PRO A 160 20.62 5.10 14.84
CA PRO A 160 19.92 5.77 13.74
C PRO A 160 20.50 7.15 13.47
N ASP A 161 20.42 7.62 12.23
CA ASP A 161 20.94 8.93 11.79
C ASP A 161 20.18 10.10 12.42
N GLU A 162 18.88 9.92 12.67
CA GLU A 162 18.09 10.87 13.45
C GLU A 162 17.02 10.13 14.28
N VAL A 163 16.70 10.67 15.46
CA VAL A 163 15.59 10.21 16.29
C VAL A 163 14.63 11.37 16.53
N LEU A 164 13.35 11.16 16.23
CA LEU A 164 12.29 12.12 16.44
C LEU A 164 11.19 11.53 17.31
N VAL A 165 10.92 12.18 18.44
CA VAL A 165 9.75 11.92 19.26
C VAL A 165 8.64 12.87 18.84
N VAL A 166 7.50 12.31 18.46
CA VAL A 166 6.26 13.05 18.18
C VAL A 166 5.30 12.84 19.34
N ASP A 167 5.10 13.90 20.12
CA ASP A 167 4.20 13.93 21.25
C ASP A 167 2.80 14.34 20.79
N ASN A 168 1.86 13.40 20.82
CA ASN A 168 0.55 13.54 20.20
C ASN A 168 -0.51 14.03 21.17
N ALA A 169 -1.10 15.19 20.88
CA ALA A 169 -2.08 15.89 21.69
C ALA A 169 -1.67 15.96 23.18
N PRO A 170 -0.48 16.50 23.50
CA PRO A 170 0.04 16.52 24.86
C PRO A 170 -0.87 17.29 25.80
N THR A 171 -1.05 16.74 27.00
CA THR A 171 -1.82 17.39 28.09
C THR A 171 -0.93 18.07 29.12
N SER A 172 0.39 17.84 29.08
CA SER A 172 1.41 18.41 29.96
C SER A 172 2.77 18.45 29.26
N ASP A 173 3.79 19.02 29.92
CA ASP A 173 5.19 19.09 29.47
C ASP A 173 6.01 17.84 29.85
N ALA A 174 5.40 16.84 30.50
CA ALA A 174 6.11 15.66 31.02
C ALA A 174 6.85 14.86 29.94
N THR A 175 6.28 14.73 28.74
CA THR A 175 6.92 14.06 27.60
C THR A 175 8.17 14.83 27.15
N GLU A 176 8.06 16.15 27.00
CA GLU A 176 9.17 17.00 26.59
C GLU A 176 10.32 16.92 27.62
N ALA A 177 9.99 16.94 28.91
CA ALA A 177 10.96 16.78 29.98
C ALA A 177 11.73 15.44 29.90
N VAL A 178 11.07 14.35 29.49
CA VAL A 178 11.74 13.06 29.25
C VAL A 178 12.70 13.16 28.07
N VAL A 179 12.27 13.75 26.94
CA VAL A 179 13.11 13.86 25.73
C VAL A 179 14.38 14.68 25.99
N ARG A 180 14.29 15.75 26.79
CA ARG A 180 15.45 16.57 27.19
C ARG A 180 16.54 15.77 27.93
N CYS A 181 16.23 14.60 28.50
CA CYS A 181 17.22 13.71 29.12
C CYS A 181 18.04 12.89 28.12
N PHE A 182 17.71 12.90 26.81
CA PHE A 182 18.35 12.08 25.79
C PHE A 182 18.96 12.97 24.69
N PRO A 183 20.27 13.28 24.78
CA PRO A 183 20.95 14.07 23.76
C PRO A 183 20.82 13.45 22.36
N GLY A 184 20.60 14.30 21.35
CA GLY A 184 20.43 13.85 19.96
C GLY A 184 18.99 13.43 19.58
N VAL A 185 18.06 13.35 20.54
CA VAL A 185 16.64 13.10 20.27
C VAL A 185 15.90 14.42 20.07
N ARG A 186 15.21 14.55 18.94
CA ARG A 186 14.38 15.72 18.61
C ARG A 186 12.97 15.54 19.16
N TYR A 187 12.34 16.64 19.58
CA TYR A 187 10.96 16.68 20.07
C TYR A 187 10.07 17.52 19.14
N ILE A 188 8.87 17.04 18.83
CA ILE A 188 7.81 17.80 18.17
C ILE A 188 6.47 17.50 18.85
N ALA A 189 5.71 18.56 19.17
CA ALA A 189 4.31 18.44 19.56
C ALA A 189 3.38 18.44 18.34
N GLU A 190 2.47 17.47 18.27
CA GLU A 190 1.37 17.41 17.29
C GLU A 190 0.04 17.57 18.02
N HIS A 191 -0.60 18.73 17.93
CA HIS A 191 -1.80 19.04 18.71
C HIS A 191 -3.07 18.31 18.22
N ARG A 192 -3.10 17.83 16.97
CA ARG A 192 -4.25 17.06 16.45
C ARG A 192 -4.15 15.61 16.95
N PRO A 193 -5.17 15.08 17.66
CA PRO A 193 -5.10 13.72 18.18
C PRO A 193 -5.16 12.68 17.05
N GLY A 194 -4.38 11.60 17.20
CA GLY A 194 -4.40 10.45 16.29
C GLY A 194 -3.00 9.91 16.01
N LEU A 195 -2.81 8.60 16.11
CA LEU A 195 -1.52 7.95 15.84
C LEU A 195 -1.08 8.14 14.39
N SER A 196 -1.99 8.02 13.42
CA SER A 196 -1.70 8.29 12.00
C SER A 196 -1.28 9.75 11.78
N VAL A 197 -1.90 10.70 12.48
CA VAL A 197 -1.52 12.12 12.43
C VAL A 197 -0.09 12.29 12.95
N ALA A 198 0.23 11.71 14.11
CA ALA A 198 1.56 11.76 14.70
C ALA A 198 2.62 11.13 13.78
N ARG A 199 2.34 9.94 13.21
CA ARG A 199 3.23 9.31 12.23
C ARG A 199 3.43 10.17 11.00
N ASN A 200 2.36 10.77 10.46
CA ASN A 200 2.44 11.68 9.31
C ASN A 200 3.26 12.93 9.63
N THR A 201 3.20 13.44 10.86
CA THR A 201 4.04 14.54 11.33
C THR A 201 5.50 14.11 11.46
N GLY A 202 5.76 12.89 11.91
CA GLY A 202 7.11 12.30 11.88
C GLY A 202 7.67 12.18 10.46
N VAL A 203 6.88 11.69 9.49
CA VAL A 203 7.27 11.61 8.07
C VAL A 203 7.65 13.00 7.52
N ARG A 204 6.86 14.03 7.85
CA ARG A 204 7.08 15.41 7.37
C ARG A 204 8.31 16.10 7.98
N ASN A 205 8.76 15.67 9.16
CA ASN A 205 9.82 16.35 9.92
C ASN A 205 11.14 15.57 10.01
N THR A 206 11.24 14.49 9.25
CA THR A 206 12.44 13.66 9.08
C THR A 206 12.92 13.71 7.64
N THR A 207 14.19 13.36 7.40
CA THR A 207 14.86 13.46 6.10
C THR A 207 15.47 12.16 5.61
N GLY A 208 15.69 11.18 6.49
CA GLY A 208 16.38 9.92 6.16
C GLY A 208 15.67 9.08 5.10
N ASP A 209 16.45 8.34 4.31
CA ASP A 209 15.98 7.52 3.19
C ASP A 209 14.99 6.42 3.60
N LEU A 210 15.17 5.91 4.82
CA LEU A 210 14.25 5.01 5.51
C LEU A 210 13.64 5.73 6.71
N VAL A 211 12.32 5.59 6.88
CA VAL A 211 11.61 6.03 8.09
C VAL A 211 11.23 4.79 8.88
N ALA A 212 11.92 4.56 9.99
CA ALA A 212 11.62 3.54 10.97
C ALA A 212 10.60 4.06 11.99
N PHE A 213 9.68 3.20 12.40
CA PHE A 213 8.69 3.47 13.43
C PHE A 213 8.80 2.42 14.51
N THR A 214 8.72 2.89 15.75
CA THR A 214 8.54 2.04 16.91
C THR A 214 7.62 2.72 17.93
N ASP A 215 6.97 1.92 18.77
CA ASP A 215 5.98 2.42 19.72
C ASP A 215 6.64 2.75 21.08
N ASP A 216 5.97 3.54 21.92
CA ASP A 216 6.52 3.95 23.21
C ASP A 216 6.60 2.81 24.24
N ASP A 217 5.87 1.72 24.03
CA ASP A 217 5.76 0.55 24.89
C ASP A 217 6.60 -0.65 24.39
N VAL A 218 7.67 -0.40 23.64
CA VAL A 218 8.63 -1.44 23.25
C VAL A 218 10.07 -1.17 23.68
N GLU A 219 10.90 -2.20 23.64
CA GLU A 219 12.35 -2.13 23.74
C GLU A 219 12.98 -2.72 22.48
N VAL A 220 13.87 -1.96 21.84
CA VAL A 220 14.59 -2.42 20.65
C VAL A 220 15.82 -3.23 21.03
N THR A 221 16.11 -4.30 20.29
CA THR A 221 17.29 -5.14 20.55
C THR A 221 18.55 -4.61 19.86
N PRO A 222 19.77 -4.97 20.31
CA PRO A 222 21.02 -4.53 19.66
C PRO A 222 21.05 -4.87 18.16
N GLY A 223 21.58 -3.94 17.35
CA GLY A 223 21.65 -4.08 15.89
C GLY A 223 20.30 -3.98 15.15
N TRP A 224 19.21 -3.62 15.84
CA TRP A 224 17.86 -3.51 15.25
C TRP A 224 17.83 -2.62 13.99
N VAL A 225 18.44 -1.43 14.05
CA VAL A 225 18.52 -0.49 12.91
C VAL A 225 19.25 -1.10 11.72
N ALA A 226 20.43 -1.70 11.96
CA ALA A 226 21.18 -2.35 10.89
C ALA A 226 20.39 -3.48 10.23
N ARG A 227 19.60 -4.24 10.99
CA ARG A 227 18.79 -5.35 10.46
C ARG A 227 17.63 -4.88 9.62
N LEU A 228 16.92 -3.84 10.07
CA LEU A 228 15.88 -3.20 9.26
C LEU A 228 16.48 -2.64 7.97
N ARG A 229 17.59 -1.89 8.05
CA ARG A 229 18.27 -1.31 6.88
C ARG A 229 18.73 -2.38 5.88
N ASN A 230 19.39 -3.42 6.37
CA ASN A 230 19.93 -4.49 5.51
C ASN A 230 18.83 -5.33 4.86
N ALA A 231 17.61 -5.32 5.39
CA ALA A 231 16.47 -5.99 4.78
C ALA A 231 15.93 -5.28 3.53
N PHE A 232 16.39 -4.07 3.22
CA PHE A 232 16.08 -3.33 1.99
C PHE A 232 17.04 -3.68 0.83
N ASP A 233 17.50 -4.93 0.76
CA ASP A 233 18.43 -5.46 -0.26
C ASP A 233 17.91 -5.45 -1.71
N ARG A 234 16.69 -4.98 -1.95
CA ARG A 234 16.02 -4.89 -3.25
C ARG A 234 15.27 -3.57 -3.39
N ALA A 235 15.27 -3.02 -4.60
CA ALA A 235 14.58 -1.76 -4.90
C ALA A 235 13.06 -1.88 -4.75
N GLU A 236 12.46 -3.06 -4.99
CA GLU A 236 11.02 -3.26 -4.90
C GLU A 236 10.50 -3.40 -3.46
N VAL A 237 11.38 -3.68 -2.49
CA VAL A 237 11.03 -3.76 -1.06
C VAL A 237 10.81 -2.35 -0.55
N MET A 238 9.54 -1.98 -0.29
CA MET A 238 9.15 -0.64 0.15
C MET A 238 8.90 -0.54 1.65
N ALA A 239 8.55 -1.66 2.29
CA ALA A 239 8.36 -1.74 3.73
C ALA A 239 8.99 -3.01 4.28
N VAL A 240 9.60 -2.89 5.46
CA VAL A 240 10.14 -3.99 6.26
C VAL A 240 9.47 -3.95 7.63
N THR A 241 9.00 -5.08 8.12
CA THR A 241 8.56 -5.29 9.50
C THR A 241 9.50 -6.26 10.20
N GLY A 242 9.46 -6.31 11.53
CA GLY A 242 10.28 -7.23 12.30
C GLY A 242 9.52 -8.10 13.30
N LEU A 243 10.24 -8.99 13.96
CA LEU A 243 9.72 -9.86 15.01
C LEU A 243 9.39 -9.03 16.26
N VAL A 244 8.21 -9.28 16.82
CA VAL A 244 7.76 -8.67 18.07
C VAL A 244 7.55 -9.81 19.07
N LEU A 245 8.29 -9.78 20.16
CA LEU A 245 8.19 -10.74 21.26
C LEU A 245 7.57 -10.04 22.49
N PRO A 246 6.87 -10.78 23.37
CA PRO A 246 6.45 -10.22 24.66
C PRO A 246 7.69 -9.86 25.50
N ALA A 247 7.67 -8.70 26.16
CA ALA A 247 8.69 -8.32 27.13
C ALA A 247 8.45 -8.96 28.52
N ALA A 248 7.19 -9.28 28.83
CA ALA A 248 6.79 -9.93 30.07
C ALA A 248 5.47 -10.70 29.89
N LEU A 249 5.32 -11.81 30.61
CA LEU A 249 4.11 -12.64 30.68
C LEU A 249 3.74 -12.95 32.14
N GLU A 250 3.95 -11.99 33.03
CA GLU A 250 3.80 -12.12 34.48
C GLU A 250 2.36 -11.95 34.95
N THR A 251 1.49 -11.37 34.11
CA THR A 251 0.09 -11.12 34.47
C THR A 251 -0.89 -11.81 33.52
N VAL A 252 -2.11 -12.02 34.01
CA VAL A 252 -3.22 -12.59 33.23
C VAL A 252 -3.52 -11.75 31.98
N GLY A 253 -3.41 -10.42 32.04
CA GLY A 253 -3.59 -9.56 30.87
C GLY A 253 -2.56 -9.82 29.78
N GLN A 254 -1.29 -9.93 30.15
CA GLN A 254 -0.19 -10.16 29.20
C GLN A 254 -0.33 -11.52 28.51
N VAL A 255 -0.62 -12.56 29.28
CA VAL A 255 -0.89 -13.91 28.74
C VAL A 255 -2.14 -13.94 27.87
N ALA A 256 -3.20 -13.24 28.27
CA ALA A 256 -4.43 -13.16 27.49
C ALA A 256 -4.22 -12.45 26.14
N PHE A 257 -3.31 -11.48 26.06
CA PHE A 257 -2.95 -10.83 24.81
C PHE A 257 -2.30 -11.82 23.82
N GLU A 258 -1.26 -12.54 24.24
CA GLU A 258 -0.62 -13.55 23.38
C GLU A 258 -1.58 -14.68 22.99
N THR A 259 -2.39 -15.16 23.94
CA THR A 259 -3.23 -16.35 23.75
C THR A 259 -4.53 -16.08 22.98
N TYR A 260 -5.25 -15.01 23.31
CA TYR A 260 -6.62 -14.79 22.80
C TYR A 260 -6.73 -13.70 21.74
N VAL A 261 -5.85 -12.69 21.81
CA VAL A 261 -5.74 -11.64 20.76
C VAL A 261 -4.82 -12.12 19.62
N GLY A 262 -3.91 -13.06 19.91
CA GLY A 262 -3.06 -13.74 18.94
C GLY A 262 -1.66 -13.14 18.77
N GLY A 263 -1.24 -12.28 19.72
CA GLY A 263 0.11 -11.73 19.76
C GLY A 263 0.52 -10.92 18.54
N PHE A 264 1.80 -10.57 18.49
CA PHE A 264 2.41 -9.91 17.32
C PHE A 264 3.42 -10.79 16.57
N GLY A 265 3.85 -11.91 17.16
CA GLY A 265 4.78 -12.83 16.52
C GLY A 265 4.29 -13.35 15.16
N ARG A 266 5.20 -13.39 14.18
CA ARG A 266 4.97 -13.99 12.85
C ARG A 266 5.98 -15.12 12.55
N GLY A 267 6.60 -15.64 13.60
CA GLY A 267 7.62 -16.69 13.56
C GLY A 267 9.01 -16.17 13.16
N TYR A 268 9.94 -17.10 12.96
CA TYR A 268 11.39 -16.82 12.83
C TYR A 268 11.91 -16.92 11.40
N ARG A 269 10.99 -16.88 10.42
CA ARG A 269 11.31 -16.97 8.99
C ARG A 269 11.08 -15.64 8.29
N ARG A 270 12.07 -15.20 7.51
CA ARG A 270 11.93 -14.07 6.59
C ARG A 270 10.86 -14.40 5.56
N GLN A 271 9.97 -13.46 5.28
CA GLN A 271 8.87 -13.66 4.32
C GLN A 271 8.68 -12.39 3.47
N ASP A 272 8.62 -12.58 2.16
CA ASP A 272 8.27 -11.51 1.22
C ASP A 272 6.79 -11.64 0.83
N PHE A 273 6.07 -10.53 0.92
CA PHE A 273 4.71 -10.39 0.45
C PHE A 273 4.74 -9.48 -0.78
N ASP A 274 4.25 -10.00 -1.90
CA ASP A 274 4.34 -9.35 -3.21
C ASP A 274 2.99 -9.30 -3.92
N LEU A 275 3.00 -8.91 -5.19
CA LEU A 275 1.81 -8.84 -6.02
C LEU A 275 1.17 -10.23 -6.26
N ALA A 276 1.96 -11.32 -6.26
CA ALA A 276 1.44 -12.67 -6.41
C ALA A 276 0.63 -13.08 -5.16
N PHE A 277 1.17 -12.84 -3.96
CA PHE A 277 0.44 -12.99 -2.71
C PHE A 277 -0.84 -12.14 -2.70
N PHE A 278 -0.74 -10.88 -3.12
CA PHE A 278 -1.88 -9.98 -3.18
C PHE A 278 -2.99 -10.51 -4.10
N ARG A 279 -2.65 -10.87 -5.34
CA ARG A 279 -3.60 -11.40 -6.34
C ARG A 279 -4.26 -12.70 -5.86
N GLY A 280 -3.50 -13.60 -5.25
CA GLY A 280 -4.01 -14.87 -4.73
C GLY A 280 -5.03 -14.70 -3.59
N MET A 281 -4.92 -13.63 -2.80
CA MET A 281 -5.79 -13.37 -1.65
C MET A 281 -6.86 -12.30 -1.91
N ARG A 282 -6.79 -11.57 -3.03
CA ARG A 282 -7.65 -10.41 -3.34
C ARG A 282 -9.15 -10.70 -3.22
N SER A 283 -9.59 -11.89 -3.60
CA SER A 283 -11.01 -12.29 -3.55
C SER A 283 -11.52 -12.56 -2.13
N ARG A 284 -10.63 -12.76 -1.15
CA ARG A 284 -10.97 -13.11 0.24
C ARG A 284 -10.71 -11.98 1.24
N GLY A 285 -10.20 -10.85 0.77
CA GLY A 285 -9.64 -9.78 1.59
C GLY A 285 -8.19 -10.12 1.94
N VAL A 286 -7.26 -9.29 1.51
CA VAL A 286 -5.82 -9.59 1.58
C VAL A 286 -5.35 -9.52 3.05
N PRO A 287 -4.72 -10.58 3.60
CA PRO A 287 -4.36 -10.63 5.01
C PRO A 287 -3.05 -9.90 5.33
N VAL A 288 -3.04 -8.60 5.10
CA VAL A 288 -1.89 -7.71 5.25
C VAL A 288 -1.35 -7.60 6.68
N TRP A 289 -2.17 -7.87 7.70
CA TRP A 289 -1.72 -7.98 9.10
C TRP A 289 -0.75 -9.15 9.36
N ARG A 290 -0.59 -10.08 8.41
CA ARG A 290 0.43 -11.14 8.47
C ARG A 290 1.84 -10.61 8.21
N ILE A 291 1.97 -9.42 7.63
CA ILE A 291 3.26 -8.81 7.30
C ILE A 291 3.99 -8.46 8.59
N GLY A 292 3.32 -7.90 9.60
CA GLY A 292 3.93 -7.59 10.89
C GLY A 292 3.06 -6.63 11.71
N ALA A 293 3.70 -5.80 12.52
CA ALA A 293 3.06 -4.78 13.36
C ALA A 293 3.77 -3.43 13.23
N GLY A 294 3.03 -2.33 13.30
CA GLY A 294 3.56 -0.97 13.20
C GLY A 294 4.54 -0.58 14.31
N ALA A 295 4.58 -1.32 15.42
CA ALA A 295 5.55 -1.17 16.50
C ALA A 295 6.99 -1.56 16.10
N ASN A 296 7.15 -2.29 14.99
CA ASN A 296 8.43 -2.74 14.48
C ASN A 296 8.43 -2.71 12.95
N MET A 297 8.60 -1.53 12.38
CA MET A 297 8.63 -1.35 10.93
C MET A 297 9.59 -0.26 10.47
N ALA A 298 10.04 -0.37 9.22
CA ALA A 298 10.67 0.68 8.46
C ALA A 298 10.08 0.76 7.06
N ILE A 299 10.03 1.96 6.50
CA ILE A 299 9.43 2.24 5.20
C ILE A 299 10.38 3.12 4.40
N ARG A 300 10.60 2.82 3.12
CA ARG A 300 11.34 3.74 2.24
C ARG A 300 10.61 5.07 2.17
N ARG A 301 11.31 6.19 2.33
CA ARG A 301 10.70 7.53 2.25
C ARG A 301 9.95 7.74 0.94
N CYS A 302 10.52 7.27 -0.18
CA CYS A 302 9.89 7.34 -1.51
C CYS A 302 8.58 6.52 -1.63
N ALA A 303 8.26 5.64 -0.67
CA ALA A 303 6.95 5.00 -0.62
C ALA A 303 5.84 6.02 -0.33
N PHE A 304 6.10 7.02 0.53
CA PHE A 304 5.10 8.02 0.90
C PHE A 304 4.73 8.95 -0.26
N SER A 305 5.65 9.22 -1.20
CA SER A 305 5.32 9.93 -2.43
C SER A 305 4.49 9.07 -3.38
N ARG A 306 4.80 7.78 -3.48
CA ARG A 306 4.12 6.84 -4.39
C ARG A 306 2.70 6.48 -3.99
N VAL A 307 2.48 6.09 -2.73
CA VAL A 307 1.17 5.52 -2.33
C VAL A 307 0.35 6.45 -1.43
N GLY A 308 0.95 7.46 -0.80
CA GLY A 308 0.31 8.23 0.27
C GLY A 308 0.94 7.97 1.63
N VAL A 309 0.75 8.92 2.56
CA VAL A 309 1.07 8.75 3.98
C VAL A 309 0.01 7.88 4.69
N PHE A 310 0.05 7.77 6.01
CA PHE A 310 -0.93 6.99 6.78
C PHE A 310 -2.32 7.65 6.69
N ASP A 311 -3.38 6.83 6.57
CA ASP A 311 -4.75 7.31 6.56
C ASP A 311 -5.17 7.77 7.96
N GLU A 312 -5.45 9.07 8.12
CA GLU A 312 -5.77 9.69 9.40
C GLU A 312 -7.14 9.26 9.98
N HIS A 313 -7.97 8.56 9.22
CA HIS A 313 -9.19 7.94 9.73
C HIS A 313 -8.92 6.63 10.49
N LEU A 314 -7.73 6.05 10.32
CA LEU A 314 -7.31 4.81 10.97
C LEU A 314 -6.35 5.07 12.13
N GLY A 315 -6.09 4.03 12.92
CA GLY A 315 -5.18 4.09 14.07
C GLY A 315 -5.78 4.61 15.37
N ALA A 316 -4.97 4.53 16.43
CA ALA A 316 -5.37 4.94 17.77
C ALA A 316 -5.75 6.44 17.80
N GLY A 317 -6.83 6.78 18.49
CA GLY A 317 -7.43 8.13 18.45
C GLY A 317 -8.42 8.35 17.30
N ALA A 318 -8.54 7.43 16.34
CA ALA A 318 -9.54 7.45 15.27
C ALA A 318 -10.35 6.13 15.23
N ALA A 319 -10.20 5.29 14.19
CA ALA A 319 -10.90 4.00 14.12
C ALA A 319 -10.33 2.92 15.05
N GLY A 320 -9.11 3.10 15.59
CA GLY A 320 -8.54 2.27 16.65
C GLY A 320 -7.24 1.53 16.28
N CYS A 321 -7.05 1.11 15.03
CA CYS A 321 -5.89 0.33 14.55
C CYS A 321 -5.85 0.31 13.00
N SER A 322 -4.90 -0.46 12.45
CA SER A 322 -4.80 -0.91 11.04
C SER A 322 -4.34 0.13 10.01
N GLU A 323 -3.89 1.31 10.44
CA GLU A 323 -3.25 2.33 9.61
C GLU A 323 -1.97 1.83 8.93
N ASP A 324 -1.20 0.99 9.62
CA ASP A 324 0.00 0.32 9.13
C ASP A 324 -0.34 -0.71 8.03
N SER A 325 -1.28 -1.59 8.33
CA SER A 325 -1.72 -2.65 7.44
C SER A 325 -2.45 -2.11 6.21
N GLU A 326 -3.17 -0.98 6.32
CA GLU A 326 -3.74 -0.27 5.18
C GLU A 326 -2.66 0.27 4.24
N LEU A 327 -1.61 0.88 4.78
CA LEU A 327 -0.47 1.35 3.99
C LEU A 327 0.21 0.18 3.26
N TRP A 328 0.41 -0.96 3.94
CA TRP A 328 0.95 -2.16 3.30
C TRP A 328 0.02 -2.72 2.21
N HIS A 329 -1.31 -2.67 2.41
CA HIS A 329 -2.27 -3.03 1.35
C HIS A 329 -2.08 -2.16 0.11
N ARG A 330 -1.88 -0.84 0.26
CA ARG A 330 -1.61 0.05 -0.87
C ARG A 330 -0.31 -0.30 -1.58
N LEU A 331 0.77 -0.54 -0.84
CA LEU A 331 2.05 -0.94 -1.41
C LEU A 331 1.92 -2.21 -2.27
N LEU A 332 1.27 -3.24 -1.73
CA LEU A 332 1.05 -4.50 -2.46
C LEU A 332 0.11 -4.33 -3.67
N ALA A 333 -0.92 -3.50 -3.54
CA ALA A 333 -1.86 -3.23 -4.63
C ALA A 333 -1.18 -2.52 -5.83
N GLU A 334 -0.18 -1.67 -5.55
CA GLU A 334 0.65 -0.99 -6.55
C GLU A 334 1.84 -1.84 -7.05
N GLY A 335 1.96 -3.08 -6.58
CA GLY A 335 2.95 -4.05 -7.07
C GLY A 335 4.29 -4.05 -6.33
N TRP A 336 4.41 -3.31 -5.22
CA TRP A 336 5.61 -3.30 -4.38
C TRP A 336 5.68 -4.50 -3.43
N ILE A 337 6.82 -4.69 -2.78
CA ILE A 337 7.07 -5.76 -1.83
C ILE A 337 7.07 -5.21 -0.40
N CYS A 338 6.38 -5.92 0.49
CA CYS A 338 6.51 -5.77 1.93
C CYS A 338 7.21 -7.00 2.51
N ARG A 339 8.25 -6.82 3.31
CA ARG A 339 9.07 -7.90 3.85
C ARG A 339 8.91 -8.00 5.36
N TYR A 340 8.84 -9.22 5.88
CA TYR A 340 9.02 -9.53 7.29
C TYR A 340 10.45 -10.01 7.53
N GLU A 341 11.21 -9.31 8.36
CA GLU A 341 12.59 -9.61 8.76
C GLU A 341 12.64 -10.01 10.25
N PRO A 342 12.61 -11.32 10.57
CA PRO A 342 12.55 -11.79 11.95
C PRO A 342 13.80 -11.44 12.76
N CYS A 343 14.93 -11.08 12.13
CA CYS A 343 16.11 -10.66 12.86
C CYS A 343 15.92 -9.27 13.49
N ALA A 344 15.11 -8.38 12.93
CA ALA A 344 14.82 -7.09 13.58
C ALA A 344 13.84 -7.33 14.73
N VAL A 345 14.32 -7.48 15.96
CA VAL A 345 13.49 -7.84 17.12
C VAL A 345 13.21 -6.64 18.01
N VAL A 346 11.96 -6.51 18.44
CA VAL A 346 11.57 -5.67 19.58
C VAL A 346 10.84 -6.48 20.63
N LEU A 347 10.94 -6.05 21.89
CA LEU A 347 10.21 -6.62 23.02
C LEU A 347 9.06 -5.68 23.38
N HIS A 348 7.81 -6.15 23.34
CA HIS A 348 6.62 -5.34 23.55
C HIS A 348 6.04 -5.52 24.97
N HIS A 349 5.76 -4.42 25.64
CA HIS A 349 5.18 -4.39 26.99
C HIS A 349 3.65 -4.42 26.92
N HIS A 350 3.09 -5.63 27.01
CA HIS A 350 1.65 -5.84 27.02
C HIS A 350 0.96 -5.21 28.23
N ARG A 351 -0.30 -4.84 28.04
CA ARG A 351 -1.19 -4.38 29.12
C ARG A 351 -1.30 -5.45 30.21
N SER A 352 -1.15 -5.04 31.47
CA SER A 352 -1.16 -5.97 32.60
C SER A 352 -2.57 -6.41 33.01
N GLN A 353 -3.57 -5.55 32.83
CA GLN A 353 -4.95 -5.79 33.25
C GLN A 353 -5.83 -6.31 32.11
N LEU A 354 -6.66 -7.30 32.41
CA LEU A 354 -7.56 -7.90 31.42
C LEU A 354 -8.59 -6.90 30.85
N ALA A 355 -9.01 -5.91 31.64
CA ALA A 355 -9.91 -4.85 31.18
C ALA A 355 -9.29 -4.02 30.04
N ASP A 356 -7.99 -3.71 30.15
CA ASP A 356 -7.27 -2.95 29.14
C ASP A 356 -7.03 -3.76 27.86
N VAL A 357 -6.78 -5.07 28.01
CA VAL A 357 -6.66 -6.01 26.88
C VAL A 357 -7.99 -6.12 26.14
N ARG A 358 -9.11 -6.21 26.86
CA ARG A 358 -10.46 -6.17 26.25
C ARG A 358 -10.70 -4.87 25.50
N HIS A 359 -10.32 -3.74 26.09
CA HIS A 359 -10.42 -2.44 25.41
C HIS A 359 -9.58 -2.44 24.12
N GLN A 360 -8.33 -2.91 24.18
CA GLN A 360 -7.44 -3.01 23.04
C GLN A 360 -7.99 -3.92 21.94
N ALA A 361 -8.48 -5.12 22.29
CA ALA A 361 -9.10 -6.06 21.35
C ALA A 361 -10.32 -5.45 20.63
N ARG A 362 -11.14 -4.67 21.35
CA ARG A 362 -12.24 -3.91 20.76
C ARG A 362 -11.74 -2.89 19.73
N GLN A 363 -10.69 -2.12 20.06
CA GLN A 363 -10.12 -1.12 19.15
C GLN A 363 -9.46 -1.77 17.92
N TYR A 364 -8.78 -2.90 18.10
CA TYR A 364 -8.15 -3.64 17.02
C TYR A 364 -9.17 -4.11 16.01
N LEU A 365 -10.26 -4.73 16.47
CA LEU A 365 -11.27 -5.20 15.53
C LEU A 365 -12.07 -4.05 14.90
N ARG A 366 -12.34 -2.98 15.65
CA ARG A 366 -12.96 -1.76 15.08
C ARG A 366 -12.11 -1.20 13.95
N GLY A 367 -10.81 -1.02 14.18
CA GLY A 367 -9.85 -0.52 13.19
C GLY A 367 -9.73 -1.46 11.99
N HIS A 368 -9.61 -2.77 12.25
CA HIS A 368 -9.53 -3.78 11.20
C HIS A 368 -10.74 -3.73 10.25
N VAL A 369 -11.96 -3.70 10.81
CA VAL A 369 -13.17 -3.62 9.99
C VAL A 369 -13.24 -2.29 9.23
N ALA A 370 -12.96 -1.16 9.88
CA ALA A 370 -12.93 0.14 9.21
C ALA A 370 -11.92 0.17 8.05
N ALA A 371 -10.73 -0.41 8.23
CA ALA A 371 -9.71 -0.50 7.20
C ALA A 371 -10.17 -1.29 5.97
N LEU A 372 -10.97 -2.36 6.13
CA LEU A 372 -11.54 -3.08 4.99
C LEU A 372 -12.44 -2.19 4.12
N PHE A 373 -13.19 -1.26 4.74
CA PHE A 373 -14.00 -0.29 4.02
C PHE A 373 -13.15 0.79 3.34
N VAL A 374 -12.11 1.30 4.01
CA VAL A 374 -11.15 2.25 3.42
C VAL A 374 -10.47 1.64 2.19
N GLN A 375 -9.92 0.42 2.33
CA GLN A 375 -9.29 -0.30 1.23
C GLN A 375 -10.27 -0.57 0.07
N PHE A 376 -11.53 -0.90 0.38
CA PHE A 376 -12.58 -1.04 -0.63
C PHE A 376 -12.92 0.30 -1.30
N ALA A 377 -12.99 1.40 -0.57
CA ALA A 377 -13.29 2.72 -1.11
C ALA A 377 -12.24 3.13 -2.15
N SER A 378 -10.97 2.88 -1.85
CA SER A 378 -9.81 3.21 -2.67
C SER A 378 -9.66 2.29 -3.89
N TYR A 379 -9.70 0.96 -3.71
CA TYR A 379 -9.35 0.01 -4.78
C TYR A 379 -10.52 -0.83 -5.32
N ARG A 380 -11.69 -0.80 -4.67
CA ARG A 380 -12.89 -1.59 -5.06
C ARG A 380 -12.65 -3.11 -5.10
N HIS A 381 -11.72 -3.60 -4.28
CA HIS A 381 -11.50 -5.03 -4.10
C HIS A 381 -12.66 -5.68 -3.34
N ALA A 382 -13.55 -6.35 -4.06
CA ALA A 382 -14.76 -6.97 -3.48
C ALA A 382 -14.47 -7.96 -2.34
N GLY A 383 -13.28 -8.55 -2.30
CA GLY A 383 -12.86 -9.43 -1.20
C GLY A 383 -12.84 -8.75 0.17
N ASN A 384 -12.64 -7.43 0.23
CA ASN A 384 -12.68 -6.69 1.49
C ASN A 384 -14.11 -6.63 2.05
N LEU A 385 -15.11 -6.40 1.20
CA LEU A 385 -16.53 -6.48 1.62
C LEU A 385 -16.95 -7.91 1.94
N HIS A 386 -16.51 -8.90 1.15
CA HIS A 386 -16.75 -10.31 1.46
C HIS A 386 -16.18 -10.66 2.85
N ARG A 387 -14.98 -10.19 3.17
CA ARG A 387 -14.37 -10.41 4.48
C ARG A 387 -15.18 -9.73 5.59
N ALA A 388 -15.49 -8.44 5.43
CA ALA A 388 -16.20 -7.65 6.42
C ALA A 388 -17.61 -8.18 6.68
N LEU A 389 -18.37 -8.50 5.64
CA LEU A 389 -19.81 -8.79 5.73
C LEU A 389 -20.15 -10.28 5.81
N LEU A 390 -19.24 -11.17 5.40
CA LEU A 390 -19.51 -12.62 5.36
C LEU A 390 -18.49 -13.43 6.15
N ALA A 391 -17.18 -13.26 5.90
CA ALA A 391 -16.17 -14.11 6.51
C ALA A 391 -16.02 -13.88 8.02
N LEU A 392 -15.92 -12.62 8.46
CA LEU A 392 -15.80 -12.27 9.89
C LEU A 392 -17.05 -12.67 10.68
N PRO A 393 -18.29 -12.36 10.25
CA PRO A 393 -19.50 -12.85 10.93
C PRO A 393 -19.54 -14.36 11.09
N ARG A 394 -19.23 -15.11 10.02
CA ARG A 394 -19.21 -16.58 10.07
C ARG A 394 -18.16 -17.10 11.04
N TRP A 395 -16.99 -16.47 11.09
CA TRP A 395 -15.92 -16.84 12.01
C TRP A 395 -16.31 -16.58 13.47
N TYR A 396 -16.82 -15.39 13.78
CA TYR A 396 -17.26 -15.04 15.14
C TYR A 396 -18.47 -15.85 15.60
N ALA A 397 -19.42 -16.16 14.72
CA ALA A 397 -20.53 -17.05 15.04
C ALA A 397 -20.04 -18.45 15.43
N ARG A 398 -19.06 -19.01 14.71
CA ARG A 398 -18.43 -20.29 15.06
C ARG A 398 -17.65 -20.22 16.38
N ARG A 399 -16.88 -19.14 16.60
CA ARG A 399 -16.11 -18.93 17.84
C ARG A 399 -17.04 -18.82 19.05
N LEU A 400 -18.16 -18.11 18.93
CA LEU A 400 -19.18 -18.01 19.97
C LEU A 400 -19.89 -19.34 20.22
N ALA A 401 -20.24 -20.10 19.18
CA ALA A 401 -20.84 -21.42 19.33
C ALA A 401 -19.90 -22.43 20.02
N GLY A 402 -18.59 -22.37 19.70
CA GLY A 402 -17.56 -23.18 20.36
C GLY A 402 -17.23 -22.76 21.80
N SER A 403 -17.57 -21.52 22.19
CA SER A 403 -17.28 -20.96 23.53
C SER A 403 -18.15 -21.52 24.66
N LEU A 404 -19.05 -22.48 24.37
CA LEU A 404 -19.81 -23.23 25.38
C LEU A 404 -18.89 -24.05 26.32
N PHE A 405 -17.64 -24.33 25.93
CA PHE A 405 -16.70 -25.17 26.69
C PHE A 405 -15.46 -24.44 27.22
N ALA A 406 -15.14 -23.24 26.72
CA ALA A 406 -14.04 -22.40 27.22
C ALA A 406 -14.35 -20.91 27.00
N VAL A 407 -14.33 -20.11 28.08
CA VAL A 407 -14.69 -18.69 28.04
C VAL A 407 -13.49 -17.86 27.61
N ASP A 408 -13.43 -17.50 26.33
CA ASP A 408 -12.47 -16.51 25.85
C ASP A 408 -12.84 -15.10 26.39
N PRO A 409 -11.95 -14.46 27.17
CA PRO A 409 -12.27 -13.20 27.84
C PRO A 409 -12.36 -12.00 26.88
N THR A 410 -11.93 -12.12 25.63
CA THR A 410 -11.82 -11.02 24.66
C THR A 410 -12.93 -11.02 23.61
N VAL A 411 -13.55 -12.18 23.32
CA VAL A 411 -14.50 -12.35 22.19
C VAL A 411 -15.65 -11.34 22.22
N ARG A 412 -16.24 -11.06 23.39
CA ARG A 412 -17.33 -10.07 23.48
C ARG A 412 -16.86 -8.66 23.12
N ALA A 413 -15.65 -8.29 23.54
CA ALA A 413 -15.07 -6.99 23.26
C ALA A 413 -14.70 -6.86 21.77
N GLU A 414 -14.17 -7.94 21.20
CA GLU A 414 -13.96 -8.06 19.76
C GLU A 414 -15.27 -7.88 19.00
N VAL A 415 -16.32 -8.67 19.25
CA VAL A 415 -17.63 -8.54 18.58
C VAL A 415 -18.18 -7.11 18.67
N ALA A 416 -18.05 -6.45 19.83
CA ALA A 416 -18.43 -5.05 19.97
C ALA A 416 -17.58 -4.11 19.08
N GLY A 417 -16.29 -4.42 18.94
CA GLY A 417 -15.36 -3.76 18.01
C GLY A 417 -15.79 -3.97 16.56
N TYR A 418 -16.17 -5.19 16.16
CA TYR A 418 -16.68 -5.50 14.82
C TYR A 418 -17.89 -4.64 14.47
N LEU A 419 -18.90 -4.62 15.33
CA LEU A 419 -20.12 -3.82 15.12
C LEU A 419 -19.81 -2.32 15.05
N SER A 420 -18.95 -1.82 15.94
CA SER A 420 -18.48 -0.44 15.90
C SER A 420 -17.73 -0.12 14.60
N GLY A 421 -16.92 -1.05 14.11
CA GLY A 421 -16.14 -0.91 12.89
C GLY A 421 -17.01 -0.89 11.63
N LEU A 422 -18.11 -1.67 11.59
CA LEU A 422 -19.10 -1.60 10.51
C LEU A 422 -19.72 -0.19 10.43
N GLY A 423 -20.16 0.35 11.57
CA GLY A 423 -20.74 1.69 11.63
C GLY A 423 -19.75 2.76 11.14
N HIS A 424 -18.50 2.67 11.61
CA HIS A 424 -17.43 3.59 11.19
C HIS A 424 -17.10 3.45 9.69
N GLY A 425 -17.00 2.22 9.18
CA GLY A 425 -16.71 1.94 7.78
C GLY A 425 -17.78 2.45 6.82
N VAL A 426 -19.06 2.38 7.19
CA VAL A 426 -20.16 2.96 6.41
C VAL A 426 -20.09 4.49 6.40
N LEU A 427 -19.74 5.12 7.53
CA LEU A 427 -19.50 6.56 7.58
C LEU A 427 -18.34 6.95 6.67
N LEU A 428 -17.21 6.25 6.75
CA LEU A 428 -16.04 6.52 5.88
C LEU A 428 -16.35 6.34 4.39
N LEU A 429 -17.18 5.37 4.01
CA LEU A 429 -17.66 5.25 2.62
C LEU A 429 -18.51 6.43 2.17
N ARG A 430 -19.26 7.06 3.09
CA ARG A 430 -20.13 8.22 2.82
C ARG A 430 -19.37 9.54 2.86
N SER A 431 -18.40 9.65 3.75
CA SER A 431 -17.51 10.79 3.96
C SER A 431 -16.32 10.83 3.00
N GLY A 432 -16.10 9.75 2.22
CA GLY A 432 -14.86 9.47 1.50
C GLY A 432 -14.44 10.53 0.49
N GLY A 433 -13.73 11.56 0.97
CA GLY A 433 -12.72 12.24 0.21
C GLY A 433 -11.68 11.22 -0.19
N LYS A 434 -11.56 10.95 -1.49
CA LYS A 434 -10.47 10.13 -2.01
C LYS A 434 -9.15 10.84 -1.69
N PRO A 435 -8.05 10.11 -1.42
CA PRO A 435 -6.76 10.77 -1.22
C PRO A 435 -6.43 11.66 -2.45
N PRO A 436 -5.74 12.80 -2.26
CA PRO A 436 -5.41 13.71 -3.35
C PRO A 436 -4.80 12.97 -4.54
N GLY A 437 -5.31 13.24 -5.74
CA GLY A 437 -4.80 12.64 -6.97
C GLY A 437 -5.41 11.28 -7.31
N HIS A 438 -6.40 10.77 -6.57
CA HIS A 438 -7.10 9.55 -7.00
C HIS A 438 -8.04 9.82 -8.16
N ARG A 439 -8.11 8.85 -9.09
CA ARG A 439 -9.04 8.90 -10.21
C ARG A 439 -10.49 9.05 -9.73
N ALA A 440 -11.23 9.97 -10.35
CA ALA A 440 -12.62 10.30 -10.07
C ALA A 440 -13.55 9.09 -10.21
N GLY A 441 -14.69 9.17 -9.52
CA GLY A 441 -15.71 8.13 -9.60
C GLY A 441 -16.52 8.30 -10.87
N ARG A 442 -16.99 7.19 -11.48
CA ARG A 442 -17.73 7.26 -12.75
C ARG A 442 -18.91 8.24 -12.73
N ALA A 443 -19.73 8.21 -11.67
CA ALA A 443 -20.89 9.08 -11.58
C ALA A 443 -20.48 10.57 -11.50
N GLY A 444 -19.55 10.91 -10.61
CA GLY A 444 -19.10 12.30 -10.43
C GLY A 444 -18.36 12.85 -11.64
N PHE A 445 -17.47 12.06 -12.25
CA PHE A 445 -16.75 12.48 -13.45
C PHE A 445 -17.70 12.73 -14.62
N LEU A 446 -18.60 11.78 -14.91
CA LEU A 446 -19.54 11.93 -16.02
C LEU A 446 -20.64 12.98 -15.78
N ALA A 447 -20.85 13.42 -14.54
CA ALA A 447 -21.79 14.49 -14.21
C ALA A 447 -21.20 15.88 -14.50
N ALA A 448 -19.88 16.01 -14.53
CA ALA A 448 -19.16 17.25 -14.84
C ALA A 448 -19.02 17.50 -16.36
N ASN A 449 -19.97 16.99 -17.16
CA ASN A 449 -20.01 17.28 -18.58
C ASN A 449 -20.34 18.78 -18.77
N PRO A 450 -19.49 19.57 -19.45
CA PRO A 450 -19.62 21.03 -19.51
C PRO A 450 -20.74 21.50 -20.45
N PHE A 451 -21.32 20.60 -21.25
CA PHE A 451 -22.39 20.97 -22.19
C PHE A 451 -23.72 21.24 -21.46
N PRO A 452 -24.46 22.31 -21.81
CA PRO A 452 -25.76 22.64 -21.21
C PRO A 452 -26.80 21.51 -21.33
N HIS A 453 -26.69 20.70 -22.38
CA HIS A 453 -27.55 19.55 -22.64
C HIS A 453 -26.69 18.27 -22.75
N PRO A 454 -26.19 17.73 -21.62
CA PRO A 454 -25.14 16.70 -21.61
C PRO A 454 -25.61 15.32 -22.09
N TYR A 455 -26.93 15.11 -22.17
CA TYR A 455 -27.54 13.86 -22.61
C TYR A 455 -28.03 13.88 -24.06
N THR A 456 -27.86 15.01 -24.76
CA THR A 456 -28.23 15.17 -26.16
C THR A 456 -27.08 15.80 -26.94
N GLU A 457 -26.89 17.12 -26.86
CA GLU A 457 -25.85 17.85 -27.59
C GLU A 457 -24.44 17.54 -27.08
N GLY A 458 -24.28 17.40 -25.76
CA GLY A 458 -23.01 17.03 -25.14
C GLY A 458 -22.75 15.52 -25.04
N PHE A 459 -23.51 14.70 -25.75
CA PHE A 459 -23.45 13.24 -25.57
C PHE A 459 -22.12 12.66 -26.04
N TYR A 460 -21.53 13.18 -27.12
CA TYR A 460 -20.21 12.77 -27.59
C TYR A 460 -19.13 13.02 -26.53
N PHE A 461 -19.18 14.16 -25.84
CA PHE A 461 -18.26 14.50 -24.76
C PHE A 461 -18.41 13.53 -23.58
N ARG A 462 -19.63 13.10 -23.26
CA ARG A 462 -19.87 12.04 -22.28
C ARG A 462 -19.22 10.72 -22.69
N ASP A 463 -19.22 10.40 -23.98
CA ASP A 463 -18.57 9.22 -24.54
C ASP A 463 -17.05 9.30 -24.39
N LYS A 464 -16.44 10.46 -24.69
CA LYS A 464 -15.03 10.78 -24.45
C LYS A 464 -14.66 10.60 -22.98
N MET A 465 -15.39 11.24 -22.06
CA MET A 465 -15.15 11.12 -20.62
C MET A 465 -15.19 9.66 -20.16
N ARG A 466 -16.13 8.85 -20.69
CA ARG A 466 -16.21 7.43 -20.34
C ARG A 466 -14.99 6.65 -20.85
N ALA A 467 -14.50 6.92 -22.05
CA ALA A 467 -13.31 6.25 -22.59
C ALA A 467 -12.06 6.62 -21.79
N ILE A 468 -11.85 7.92 -21.51
CA ILE A 468 -10.76 8.41 -20.64
C ILE A 468 -10.79 7.70 -19.29
N LEU A 469 -11.96 7.62 -18.65
CA LEU A 469 -12.09 6.95 -17.35
C LEU A 469 -11.77 5.45 -17.40
N ARG A 470 -12.00 4.77 -18.53
CA ARG A 470 -11.67 3.33 -18.69
C ARG A 470 -10.15 3.11 -18.75
N VAL A 471 -9.42 3.99 -19.42
CA VAL A 471 -7.98 3.84 -19.64
C VAL A 471 -7.13 4.47 -18.54
N ALA A 472 -7.61 5.52 -17.88
CA ALA A 472 -6.88 6.22 -16.84
C ALA A 472 -6.45 5.28 -15.68
N PRO A 473 -5.23 5.37 -15.14
CA PRO A 473 -4.81 4.59 -13.98
C PRO A 473 -5.61 4.93 -12.70
N PRO A 474 -5.92 3.94 -11.85
CA PRO A 474 -6.71 4.15 -10.64
C PRO A 474 -5.92 4.76 -9.47
N GLY A 475 -4.58 4.60 -9.47
CA GLY A 475 -3.70 5.05 -8.39
C GLY A 475 -3.67 6.57 -8.22
N PRO A 476 -3.15 7.05 -7.07
CA PRO A 476 -2.97 8.47 -6.86
C PRO A 476 -1.92 9.02 -7.83
N VAL A 477 -2.30 10.06 -8.58
CA VAL A 477 -1.40 10.86 -9.42
C VAL A 477 -1.43 12.27 -8.85
N ARG A 478 -0.33 12.73 -8.25
CA ARG A 478 -0.34 13.96 -7.46
C ARG A 478 -0.06 15.17 -8.29
N ARG A 479 0.87 15.09 -9.24
CA ARG A 479 1.23 16.21 -10.09
C ARG A 479 1.12 15.82 -11.56
N ILE A 480 0.21 16.48 -12.27
CA ILE A 480 -0.12 16.12 -13.65
C ILE A 480 0.15 17.30 -14.56
N LEU A 481 0.86 17.05 -15.65
CA LEU A 481 0.96 17.99 -16.76
C LEU A 481 -0.22 17.79 -17.71
N GLU A 482 -1.06 18.81 -17.87
CA GLU A 482 -2.10 18.85 -18.90
C GLU A 482 -1.60 19.68 -20.08
N VAL A 483 -1.33 19.05 -21.22
CA VAL A 483 -0.89 19.72 -22.44
C VAL A 483 -2.12 20.06 -23.27
N GLY A 484 -2.24 21.32 -23.74
CA GLY A 484 -3.36 21.77 -24.59
C GLY A 484 -4.69 21.80 -23.85
N GLY A 485 -4.72 22.32 -22.62
CA GLY A 485 -5.87 22.18 -21.71
C GLY A 485 -7.17 22.86 -22.19
N GLY A 486 -7.11 23.82 -23.12
CA GLY A 486 -8.31 24.31 -23.83
C GLY A 486 -9.38 24.97 -22.96
N GLY A 487 -9.10 25.25 -21.68
CA GLY A 487 -10.09 25.63 -20.66
C GLY A 487 -11.00 24.49 -20.16
N SER A 488 -10.79 23.24 -20.60
CA SER A 488 -11.67 22.10 -20.30
C SER A 488 -11.57 21.57 -18.86
N ALA A 489 -10.42 21.80 -18.20
CA ALA A 489 -10.09 21.30 -16.86
C ALA A 489 -10.35 19.79 -16.67
N LEU A 490 -10.32 19.02 -17.76
CA LEU A 490 -10.75 17.62 -17.78
C LEU A 490 -9.84 16.75 -16.92
N THR A 491 -8.54 17.07 -16.87
CA THR A 491 -7.57 16.38 -16.02
C THR A 491 -7.87 16.61 -14.54
N ALA A 492 -8.21 17.83 -14.14
CA ALA A 492 -8.57 18.15 -12.75
C ALA A 492 -9.89 17.46 -12.33
N LEU A 493 -10.84 17.33 -13.26
CA LEU A 493 -12.06 16.55 -13.05
C LEU A 493 -11.79 15.05 -12.96
N LEU A 494 -10.82 14.54 -13.73
CA LEU A 494 -10.44 13.12 -13.75
C LEU A 494 -9.65 12.72 -12.51
N TYR A 495 -8.80 13.60 -11.98
CA TYR A 495 -7.96 13.37 -10.81
C TYR A 495 -8.19 14.48 -9.76
N PRO A 496 -9.34 14.46 -9.07
CA PRO A 496 -9.63 15.45 -8.04
C PRO A 496 -8.56 15.43 -6.94
N GLY A 497 -8.04 16.61 -6.64
CA GLY A 497 -6.97 16.80 -5.65
C GLY A 497 -5.55 16.59 -6.19
N ALA A 498 -5.36 16.35 -7.49
CA ALA A 498 -4.04 16.49 -8.11
C ALA A 498 -3.68 17.97 -8.27
N ASP A 499 -2.39 18.29 -8.13
CA ASP A 499 -1.76 19.52 -8.63
C ASP A 499 -1.64 19.42 -10.15
N VAL A 500 -2.62 19.98 -10.87
CA VAL A 500 -2.64 20.00 -12.32
C VAL A 500 -1.96 21.27 -12.80
N VAL A 501 -0.89 21.11 -13.57
CA VAL A 501 -0.22 22.19 -14.28
C VAL A 501 -0.65 22.11 -15.74
N THR A 502 -1.29 23.14 -16.25
CA THR A 502 -1.73 23.20 -17.65
C THR A 502 -0.69 23.97 -18.46
N VAL A 503 -0.23 23.41 -19.57
CA VAL A 503 0.64 24.09 -20.54
C VAL A 503 -0.10 24.29 -21.86
N ASP A 504 -0.06 25.51 -22.38
CA ASP A 504 -0.70 25.86 -23.64
C ASP A 504 0.10 26.96 -24.37
N ILE A 505 0.05 26.98 -25.70
CA ILE A 505 0.75 27.98 -26.51
C ILE A 505 0.00 29.32 -26.52
N ASP A 506 -1.34 29.26 -26.43
CA ASP A 506 -2.22 30.41 -26.44
C ASP A 506 -2.49 30.91 -25.00
N ARG A 507 -2.22 32.20 -24.79
CA ARG A 507 -2.45 32.87 -23.50
C ARG A 507 -3.93 33.18 -23.25
N ALA A 508 -4.77 33.21 -24.29
CA ALA A 508 -6.20 33.52 -24.18
C ALA A 508 -7.02 32.35 -23.61
N VAL A 509 -6.48 31.13 -23.67
CA VAL A 509 -7.17 29.88 -23.33
C VAL A 509 -7.11 29.56 -21.82
N GLY A 510 -6.25 30.24 -21.05
CA GLY A 510 -6.17 30.05 -19.61
C GLY A 510 -5.47 31.20 -18.86
N SER A 511 -5.99 31.55 -17.68
CA SER A 511 -5.35 32.47 -16.74
C SER A 511 -5.58 31.99 -15.30
N GLY A 512 -4.51 31.70 -14.56
CA GLY A 512 -4.62 31.24 -13.16
C GLY A 512 -3.34 30.62 -12.58
N ARG A 513 -3.40 30.22 -11.30
CA ARG A 513 -2.34 29.42 -10.67
C ARG A 513 -2.28 28.04 -11.34
N GLY A 514 -1.09 27.62 -11.78
CA GLY A 514 -0.87 26.33 -12.44
C GLY A 514 -0.87 26.38 -13.97
N PHE A 515 -1.19 27.53 -14.60
CA PHE A 515 -1.03 27.70 -16.04
C PHE A 515 0.39 28.14 -16.41
N VAL A 516 0.96 27.54 -17.45
CA VAL A 516 2.27 27.87 -18.00
C VAL A 516 2.14 28.04 -19.51
N ARG A 517 2.59 29.18 -20.04
CA ARG A 517 2.70 29.33 -21.50
C ARG A 517 3.92 28.57 -21.99
N GLY A 518 3.75 27.66 -22.95
CA GLY A 518 4.85 26.85 -23.46
C GLY A 518 4.47 26.08 -24.71
N ASP A 519 5.49 25.72 -25.49
CA ASP A 519 5.36 24.85 -26.64
C ASP A 519 5.44 23.38 -26.19
N ALA A 520 4.51 22.55 -26.64
CA ALA A 520 4.49 21.13 -26.32
C ALA A 520 5.75 20.39 -26.85
N THR A 521 6.38 20.91 -27.92
CA THR A 521 7.60 20.37 -28.51
C THR A 521 8.88 20.77 -27.75
N ALA A 522 8.78 21.70 -26.81
CA ALA A 522 9.86 22.17 -25.94
C ALA A 522 9.32 22.61 -24.57
N LEU A 523 9.00 21.62 -23.73
CA LEU A 523 8.31 21.85 -22.47
C LEU A 523 9.23 22.55 -21.45
N PRO A 524 8.80 23.66 -20.83
CA PRO A 524 9.64 24.48 -19.94
C PRO A 524 9.74 23.89 -18.51
N PHE A 525 9.90 22.57 -18.40
CA PHE A 525 9.95 21.85 -17.15
C PHE A 525 11.17 20.93 -17.07
N PRO A 526 11.77 20.74 -15.87
CA PRO A 526 12.83 19.76 -15.67
C PRO A 526 12.39 18.32 -15.98
N THR A 527 13.36 17.44 -16.24
CA THR A 527 13.13 16.00 -16.40
C THR A 527 12.50 15.41 -15.14
N GLY A 528 11.47 14.57 -15.29
CA GLY A 528 10.81 13.87 -14.17
C GLY A 528 10.08 14.77 -13.17
N SER A 529 9.64 15.96 -13.57
CA SER A 529 8.92 16.90 -12.69
C SER A 529 7.45 16.58 -12.46
N PHE A 530 6.87 15.64 -13.22
CA PHE A 530 5.45 15.25 -13.17
C PHE A 530 5.26 13.75 -12.98
N ASP A 531 4.20 13.36 -12.27
CA ASP A 531 3.82 11.96 -12.10
C ASP A 531 3.18 11.39 -13.38
N ALA A 532 2.47 12.24 -14.13
CA ALA A 532 1.77 11.88 -15.35
C ALA A 532 1.63 13.07 -16.31
N ALA A 533 1.30 12.78 -17.56
CA ALA A 533 0.89 13.79 -18.54
C ALA A 533 -0.42 13.39 -19.25
N THR A 534 -1.20 14.39 -19.69
CA THR A 534 -2.41 14.22 -20.48
C THR A 534 -2.35 15.06 -21.76
N PHE A 535 -2.79 14.47 -22.87
CA PHE A 535 -2.99 15.09 -24.18
C PHE A 535 -4.41 14.75 -24.63
N PHE A 536 -5.37 15.67 -24.47
CA PHE A 536 -6.76 15.37 -24.80
C PHE A 536 -7.21 16.10 -26.06
N ASP A 537 -7.02 15.46 -27.21
CA ASP A 537 -7.27 16.00 -28.56
C ASP A 537 -6.33 17.20 -28.83
N VAL A 538 -5.03 16.89 -28.91
CA VAL A 538 -3.93 17.88 -28.94
C VAL A 538 -2.84 17.50 -29.93
N LEU A 539 -2.44 16.22 -29.98
CA LEU A 539 -1.34 15.77 -30.84
C LEU A 539 -1.63 15.99 -32.33
N GLU A 540 -2.89 15.97 -32.74
CA GLU A 540 -3.35 16.20 -34.11
C GLU A 540 -3.24 17.67 -34.56
N HIS A 541 -2.95 18.58 -33.63
CA HIS A 541 -2.70 20.01 -33.88
C HIS A 541 -1.21 20.37 -33.91
N ILE A 542 -0.32 19.45 -33.54
CA ILE A 542 1.13 19.68 -33.46
C ILE A 542 1.78 19.16 -34.73
N GLU A 543 2.61 19.96 -35.41
CA GLU A 543 3.35 19.52 -36.60
C GLU A 543 4.43 18.47 -36.26
N ASP A 544 5.28 18.75 -35.26
CA ASP A 544 6.26 17.79 -34.72
C ASP A 544 5.73 17.10 -33.45
N ASP A 545 4.74 16.22 -33.64
CA ASP A 545 4.14 15.40 -32.59
C ASP A 545 5.15 14.42 -31.97
N ALA A 546 6.17 14.02 -32.73
CA ALA A 546 7.26 13.19 -32.22
C ALA A 546 8.10 13.94 -31.17
N ALA A 547 8.39 15.24 -31.37
CA ALA A 547 9.03 16.07 -30.36
C ALA A 547 8.15 16.24 -29.12
N ALA A 548 6.85 16.49 -29.31
CA ALA A 548 5.92 16.61 -28.18
C ALA A 548 5.83 15.32 -27.35
N ALA A 549 5.79 14.16 -28.00
CA ALA A 549 5.81 12.87 -27.33
C ALA A 549 7.11 12.63 -26.54
N ARG A 550 8.27 12.99 -27.10
CA ARG A 550 9.57 12.90 -26.41
C ARG A 550 9.63 13.82 -25.19
N GLU A 551 9.16 15.05 -25.31
CA GLU A 551 9.13 16.00 -24.20
C GLU A 551 8.21 15.53 -23.08
N ALA A 552 7.03 15.00 -23.41
CA ALA A 552 6.14 14.39 -22.43
C ALA A 552 6.81 13.24 -21.67
N GLN A 553 7.53 12.37 -22.38
CA GLN A 553 8.28 11.28 -21.77
C GLN A 553 9.44 11.78 -20.89
N ARG A 554 10.07 12.89 -21.25
CA ARG A 554 11.17 13.51 -20.49
C ARG A 554 10.67 14.09 -19.16
N VAL A 555 9.59 14.85 -19.18
CA VAL A 555 9.10 15.57 -17.98
C VAL A 555 8.32 14.67 -17.01
N VAL A 556 7.85 13.52 -17.46
CA VAL A 556 7.16 12.54 -16.62
C VAL A 556 8.17 11.58 -15.98
N VAL A 557 8.01 11.29 -14.69
CA VAL A 557 8.88 10.34 -13.94
C VAL A 557 8.93 8.97 -14.63
N PRO A 558 10.05 8.23 -14.53
CA PRO A 558 10.14 6.87 -15.08
C PRO A 558 9.00 5.95 -14.59
N GLY A 559 8.32 5.27 -15.51
CA GLY A 559 7.14 4.44 -15.25
C GLY A 559 5.81 5.21 -15.09
N GLY A 560 5.83 6.54 -15.13
CA GLY A 560 4.66 7.41 -15.04
C GLY A 560 3.76 7.33 -16.29
N PRO A 561 2.42 7.47 -16.14
CA PRO A 561 1.49 7.32 -17.25
C PRO A 561 1.37 8.58 -18.13
N ILE A 562 1.23 8.37 -19.44
CA ILE A 562 0.85 9.42 -20.41
C ILE A 562 -0.47 9.01 -21.05
N LEU A 563 -1.51 9.82 -20.86
CA LEU A 563 -2.85 9.57 -21.39
C LEU A 563 -3.08 10.43 -22.63
N VAL A 564 -3.57 9.82 -23.70
CA VAL A 564 -3.89 10.52 -24.94
C VAL A 564 -5.33 10.23 -25.35
N THR A 565 -6.08 11.26 -25.76
CA THR A 565 -7.21 11.09 -26.69
C THR A 565 -6.88 11.71 -28.02
N SER A 566 -7.37 11.08 -29.08
CA SER A 566 -7.22 11.57 -30.44
C SER A 566 -8.31 10.97 -31.35
N PRO A 567 -8.70 11.68 -32.41
CA PRO A 567 -9.41 11.10 -33.54
C PRO A 567 -8.63 9.95 -34.17
N ASN A 568 -9.37 8.99 -34.72
CA ASN A 568 -8.80 7.93 -35.55
C ASN A 568 -8.57 8.45 -36.98
N ASP A 569 -7.58 7.94 -37.70
CA ASP A 569 -7.32 8.34 -39.10
C ASP A 569 -8.56 8.13 -40.02
N ARG A 570 -9.45 7.21 -39.63
CA ARG A 570 -10.74 6.90 -40.25
C ARG A 570 -11.95 7.31 -39.39
N TRP A 571 -11.89 8.49 -38.79
CA TRP A 571 -12.90 9.05 -37.89
C TRP A 571 -14.31 9.33 -38.47
N ARG A 572 -14.65 8.85 -39.67
CA ARG A 572 -16.03 8.94 -40.22
C ARG A 572 -16.57 7.56 -40.61
N TYR A 573 -17.84 7.32 -40.31
CA TYR A 573 -18.55 6.13 -40.77
C TYR A 573 -19.09 6.31 -42.21
N PRO A 574 -19.32 5.21 -42.96
CA PRO A 574 -19.80 5.28 -44.34
C PRO A 574 -21.10 6.07 -44.53
N TYR A 575 -21.99 6.08 -43.52
CA TYR A 575 -23.24 6.83 -43.60
C TYR A 575 -23.06 8.35 -43.55
N HIS A 576 -21.88 8.86 -43.17
CA HIS A 576 -21.64 10.32 -43.13
C HIS A 576 -21.88 10.99 -44.49
N ALA A 577 -21.73 10.26 -45.60
CA ALA A 577 -22.06 10.76 -46.94
C ALA A 577 -23.51 11.30 -47.03
N MET A 578 -24.44 10.76 -46.25
CA MET A 578 -25.83 11.22 -46.18
C MET A 578 -26.00 12.56 -45.42
N PHE A 579 -25.03 12.92 -44.56
CA PHE A 579 -25.00 14.16 -43.79
C PHE A 579 -24.25 15.30 -44.50
N GLY A 580 -23.64 15.04 -45.67
CA GLY A 580 -22.85 16.00 -46.43
C GLY A 580 -23.51 17.37 -46.68
N PRO A 581 -24.83 17.48 -46.97
CA PRO A 581 -25.50 18.77 -47.13
C PRO A 581 -25.67 19.58 -45.83
N LEU A 582 -25.52 18.94 -44.66
CA LEU A 582 -25.80 19.51 -43.34
C LEU A 582 -24.53 19.80 -42.54
N CYS A 583 -23.43 19.11 -42.85
CA CYS A 583 -22.15 19.22 -42.15
C CYS A 583 -21.11 19.94 -43.02
N PRO A 584 -20.13 20.65 -42.41
CA PRO A 584 -19.05 21.27 -43.17
C PRO A 584 -18.20 20.23 -43.91
N PRO A 585 -17.58 20.59 -45.06
CA PRO A 585 -16.57 19.76 -45.70
C PRO A 585 -15.37 19.51 -44.77
N ASP A 586 -14.69 18.37 -44.95
CA ASP A 586 -13.56 17.98 -44.10
C ASP A 586 -12.45 19.05 -44.03
N GLY A 587 -12.13 19.70 -45.13
CA GLY A 587 -11.09 20.74 -45.15
C GLY A 587 -11.44 21.99 -44.35
N GLU A 588 -12.71 22.40 -44.38
CA GLU A 588 -13.21 23.54 -43.59
C GLU A 588 -13.19 23.20 -42.10
N LEU A 589 -13.59 21.97 -41.78
CA LEU A 589 -13.67 21.51 -40.41
C LEU A 589 -12.29 21.24 -39.78
N MET A 590 -11.35 20.68 -40.54
CA MET A 590 -9.95 20.56 -40.10
C MET A 590 -9.31 21.94 -39.91
N ALA A 591 -9.62 22.92 -40.77
CA ALA A 591 -9.15 24.30 -40.60
C ALA A 591 -9.78 24.99 -39.39
N GLU A 592 -11.09 24.83 -39.18
CA GLU A 592 -11.83 25.36 -38.03
C GLU A 592 -11.29 24.79 -36.71
N TRP A 593 -10.94 23.50 -36.69
CA TRP A 593 -10.38 22.85 -35.52
C TRP A 593 -8.87 23.04 -35.40
N GLY A 594 -8.19 23.53 -36.43
CA GLY A 594 -6.73 23.68 -36.45
C GLY A 594 -5.97 22.35 -36.47
N HIS A 595 -6.55 21.31 -37.08
CA HIS A 595 -5.91 20.01 -37.26
C HIS A 595 -4.90 20.07 -38.40
N VAL A 596 -3.66 19.68 -38.13
CA VAL A 596 -2.63 19.49 -39.17
C VAL A 596 -2.68 18.08 -39.77
N ARG A 597 -3.46 17.18 -39.15
CA ARG A 597 -3.69 15.79 -39.59
C ARG A 597 -5.06 15.29 -39.14
N ARG A 598 -5.57 14.24 -39.79
CA ARG A 598 -6.93 13.73 -39.52
C ARG A 598 -7.08 13.04 -38.16
N GLY A 599 -5.99 12.51 -37.62
CA GLY A 599 -5.99 11.62 -36.46
C GLY A 599 -4.93 10.54 -36.64
N TYR A 600 -4.99 9.50 -35.81
CA TYR A 600 -3.97 8.47 -35.76
C TYR A 600 -4.56 7.07 -35.85
N ARG A 601 -3.81 6.15 -36.46
CA ARG A 601 -3.94 4.73 -36.17
C ARG A 601 -3.28 4.42 -34.84
N ARG A 602 -3.72 3.33 -34.22
CA ARG A 602 -3.10 2.82 -32.99
C ARG A 602 -1.58 2.63 -33.14
N THR A 603 -1.16 1.97 -34.21
CA THR A 603 0.26 1.70 -34.47
C THR A 603 1.10 2.96 -34.60
N GLU A 604 0.53 4.08 -35.04
CA GLU A 604 1.22 5.36 -35.15
C GLU A 604 1.42 5.99 -33.77
N LEU A 605 0.40 5.96 -32.91
CA LEU A 605 0.54 6.40 -31.51
C LEU A 605 1.54 5.52 -30.73
N ASP A 606 1.48 4.21 -30.91
CA ASP A 606 2.44 3.30 -30.27
C ASP A 606 3.88 3.57 -30.72
N ALA A 607 4.08 3.94 -31.99
CA ALA A 607 5.39 4.34 -32.51
C ALA A 607 5.90 5.65 -31.87
N LEU A 608 5.03 6.65 -31.68
CA LEU A 608 5.40 7.91 -31.01
C LEU A 608 5.91 7.69 -29.58
N PHE A 609 5.29 6.76 -28.84
CA PHE A 609 5.69 6.45 -27.48
C PHE A 609 6.69 5.28 -27.37
N GLY A 610 7.08 4.71 -28.52
CA GLY A 610 8.04 3.62 -28.64
C GLY A 610 7.61 2.31 -27.97
N ARG A 611 6.31 2.08 -27.77
CA ARG A 611 5.74 0.89 -27.11
C ARG A 611 4.23 0.80 -27.30
N GLU A 612 3.69 -0.41 -27.10
CA GLU A 612 2.24 -0.62 -27.06
C GLU A 612 1.59 0.05 -25.85
N ALA A 613 0.43 0.68 -26.04
CA ALA A 613 -0.31 1.25 -24.91
C ALA A 613 -0.86 0.16 -23.99
N LEU A 614 -0.79 0.43 -22.68
CA LEU A 614 -1.21 -0.46 -21.61
C LEU A 614 -2.70 -0.77 -21.67
N ARG A 615 -3.51 0.23 -21.99
CA ARG A 615 -4.97 0.16 -22.10
C ARG A 615 -5.46 1.12 -23.16
N GLU A 616 -6.59 0.77 -23.76
CA GLU A 616 -7.28 1.62 -24.71
C GLU A 616 -8.80 1.49 -24.61
N ALA A 617 -9.49 2.51 -25.13
CA ALA A 617 -10.92 2.50 -25.30
C ALA A 617 -11.31 3.43 -26.44
N SER A 618 -11.97 2.89 -27.46
CA SER A 618 -12.64 3.71 -28.47
C SER A 618 -13.91 4.35 -27.91
N PHE A 619 -14.33 5.44 -28.54
CA PHE A 619 -15.61 6.11 -28.28
C PHE A 619 -16.16 6.69 -29.58
N ILE A 620 -17.42 7.16 -29.53
CA ILE A 620 -18.18 7.61 -30.72
C ILE A 620 -18.34 6.45 -31.71
N ASN A 621 -19.21 5.52 -31.36
CA ASN A 621 -19.51 4.33 -32.15
C ASN A 621 -20.54 4.64 -33.25
N PRO A 622 -20.90 3.69 -34.14
CA PRO A 622 -21.80 4.00 -35.26
C PRO A 622 -23.14 4.62 -34.87
N LEU A 623 -23.66 4.32 -33.67
CA LEU A 623 -24.92 4.89 -33.18
C LEU A 623 -24.71 6.23 -32.48
N THR A 624 -23.59 6.43 -31.77
CA THR A 624 -23.33 7.71 -31.08
C THR A 624 -22.68 8.76 -31.99
N ALA A 625 -22.06 8.34 -33.10
CA ALA A 625 -21.48 9.20 -34.13
C ALA A 625 -22.54 10.02 -34.88
N ALA A 626 -23.73 9.49 -35.14
CA ALA A 626 -24.81 10.31 -35.73
C ALA A 626 -25.20 11.49 -34.82
N ASN A 627 -25.22 11.28 -33.50
CA ASN A 627 -25.47 12.35 -32.53
C ASN A 627 -24.34 13.39 -32.55
N HIS A 628 -23.08 12.94 -32.58
CA HIS A 628 -21.90 13.79 -32.76
C HIS A 628 -22.01 14.65 -34.04
N ASP A 629 -22.27 14.03 -35.20
CA ASP A 629 -22.34 14.74 -36.48
C ASP A 629 -23.48 15.78 -36.52
N ILE A 630 -24.65 15.45 -35.94
CA ILE A 630 -25.76 16.40 -35.83
C ILE A 630 -25.40 17.56 -34.89
N ALA A 631 -24.67 17.30 -33.79
CA ALA A 631 -24.23 18.34 -32.87
C ALA A 631 -23.29 19.36 -33.56
N PHE A 632 -22.44 18.92 -34.49
CA PHE A 632 -21.56 19.78 -35.28
C PHE A 632 -22.14 20.28 -36.62
N SER A 633 -23.37 19.88 -36.95
CA SER A 633 -24.04 20.35 -38.18
C SER A 633 -24.39 21.85 -38.15
N ARG A 634 -24.62 22.41 -39.34
CA ARG A 634 -25.08 23.80 -39.55
C ARG A 634 -26.57 24.02 -39.25
N LEU A 635 -27.25 23.03 -38.66
CA LEU A 635 -28.67 23.14 -38.32
C LEU A 635 -28.92 24.26 -37.29
N PRO A 636 -30.01 25.04 -37.42
CA PRO A 636 -30.40 26.01 -36.39
C PRO A 636 -30.55 25.34 -35.02
N GLY A 637 -30.11 26.00 -33.95
CA GLY A 637 -30.02 25.38 -32.62
C GLY A 637 -31.33 24.75 -32.09
N ARG A 638 -32.49 25.31 -32.45
CA ARG A 638 -33.81 24.73 -32.10
C ARG A 638 -34.07 23.40 -32.83
N VAL A 639 -33.70 23.32 -34.11
CA VAL A 639 -33.83 22.12 -34.94
C VAL A 639 -32.85 21.05 -34.48
N LYS A 640 -31.59 21.44 -34.24
CA LYS A 640 -30.55 20.56 -33.69
C LYS A 640 -31.01 19.87 -32.40
N ARG A 641 -31.56 20.63 -31.45
CA ARG A 641 -32.11 20.07 -30.21
C ARG A 641 -33.26 19.10 -30.43
N LEU A 642 -34.19 19.42 -31.32
CA LEU A 642 -35.32 18.53 -31.63
C LEU A 642 -34.83 17.19 -32.18
N VAL A 643 -33.95 17.24 -33.18
CA VAL A 643 -33.41 16.04 -33.84
C VAL A 643 -32.58 15.20 -32.86
N LEU A 644 -31.69 15.82 -32.09
CA LEU A 644 -30.88 15.12 -31.09
C LEU A 644 -31.74 14.47 -29.99
N THR A 645 -32.84 15.11 -29.59
CA THR A 645 -33.77 14.56 -28.59
C THR A 645 -34.52 13.36 -29.16
N ALA A 646 -34.99 13.44 -30.41
CA ALA A 646 -35.64 12.31 -31.09
C ALA A 646 -34.69 11.11 -31.27
N PHE A 647 -33.41 11.38 -31.53
CA PHE A 647 -32.39 10.34 -31.71
C PHE A 647 -31.77 9.82 -30.40
N ALA A 648 -32.04 10.47 -29.26
CA ALA A 648 -31.45 10.15 -27.97
C ALA A 648 -31.59 8.65 -27.57
N PRO A 649 -32.74 7.96 -27.75
CA PRO A 649 -32.85 6.54 -27.41
C PRO A 649 -31.83 5.65 -28.13
N ALA A 650 -31.57 5.90 -29.41
CA ALA A 650 -30.58 5.16 -30.19
C ALA A 650 -29.15 5.45 -29.73
N ALA A 651 -28.83 6.71 -29.44
CA ALA A 651 -27.55 7.11 -28.87
C ALA A 651 -27.31 6.47 -27.49
N TRP A 652 -28.33 6.41 -26.63
CA TRP A 652 -28.25 5.75 -25.32
C TRP A 652 -28.08 4.24 -25.43
N LEU A 653 -28.76 3.58 -26.37
CA LEU A 653 -28.58 2.16 -26.64
C LEU A 653 -27.16 1.88 -27.13
N GLY A 654 -26.68 2.66 -28.11
CA GLY A 654 -25.31 2.58 -28.60
C GLY A 654 -24.29 2.80 -27.49
N TYR A 655 -24.50 3.79 -26.65
CA TYR A 655 -23.66 4.04 -25.48
C TYR A 655 -23.67 2.84 -24.54
N ALA A 656 -24.84 2.34 -24.12
CA ALA A 656 -24.94 1.23 -23.17
C ALA A 656 -24.27 -0.05 -23.66
N MET A 657 -24.35 -0.32 -24.97
CA MET A 657 -23.78 -1.52 -25.60
C MET A 657 -22.28 -1.39 -25.90
N HIS A 658 -21.74 -0.17 -26.01
CA HIS A 658 -20.36 0.05 -26.47
C HIS A 658 -19.29 -0.59 -25.59
N ARG A 659 -18.49 -1.46 -26.20
CA ARG A 659 -17.31 -2.07 -25.58
C ARG A 659 -16.03 -1.33 -25.98
N PRO A 660 -15.00 -1.29 -25.12
CA PRO A 660 -13.78 -0.51 -25.37
C PRO A 660 -13.04 -0.84 -26.68
N HIS A 661 -13.11 -2.09 -27.13
CA HIS A 661 -12.41 -2.60 -28.32
C HIS A 661 -13.27 -2.56 -29.59
N TRP A 662 -14.52 -2.08 -29.51
CA TRP A 662 -15.37 -1.94 -30.69
C TRP A 662 -14.90 -0.77 -31.54
N HIS A 663 -15.31 -0.72 -32.80
CA HIS A 663 -14.98 0.41 -33.66
C HIS A 663 -15.57 1.71 -33.10
N GLY A 664 -14.77 2.77 -33.10
CA GLY A 664 -15.12 4.14 -32.73
C GLY A 664 -14.41 5.12 -33.66
N THR A 665 -14.88 6.36 -33.74
CA THR A 665 -14.21 7.39 -34.54
C THR A 665 -13.04 8.04 -33.81
N GLU A 666 -12.96 7.84 -32.49
CA GLU A 666 -11.91 8.38 -31.64
C GLU A 666 -11.42 7.33 -30.63
N THR A 667 -10.22 7.51 -30.10
CA THR A 667 -9.58 6.57 -29.17
C THR A 667 -8.96 7.28 -27.98
N ALA A 668 -9.16 6.73 -26.79
CA ALA A 668 -8.41 7.05 -25.58
C ALA A 668 -7.41 5.93 -25.30
N ALA A 669 -6.18 6.28 -24.93
CA ALA A 669 -5.10 5.32 -24.68
C ALA A 669 -4.14 5.81 -23.61
N VAL A 670 -3.39 4.88 -23.01
CA VAL A 670 -2.39 5.21 -21.98
C VAL A 670 -1.09 4.41 -22.16
N TRP A 671 0.04 5.11 -22.13
CA TRP A 671 1.39 4.54 -22.14
C TRP A 671 2.08 4.78 -20.80
N ARG A 672 3.20 4.09 -20.55
CA ARG A 672 4.10 4.37 -19.42
C ARG A 672 5.46 4.79 -19.94
N THR A 673 6.06 5.80 -19.34
CA THR A 673 7.44 6.19 -19.64
C THR A 673 8.40 5.03 -19.36
N PRO A 674 9.53 4.95 -20.09
CA PRO A 674 10.54 3.93 -19.85
C PRO A 674 11.03 3.99 -18.39
N VAL A 675 11.08 2.85 -17.73
CA VAL A 675 11.86 2.71 -16.51
C VAL A 675 13.29 2.53 -17.00
N VAL A 676 14.21 3.42 -16.63
CA VAL A 676 15.63 3.20 -16.87
C VAL A 676 16.00 1.98 -16.03
N GLU A 677 16.04 0.81 -16.66
CA GLU A 677 16.82 -0.30 -16.14
C GLU A 677 18.25 0.22 -16.09
N SER A 678 18.78 0.44 -14.89
CA SER A 678 20.22 0.63 -14.73
C SER A 678 20.88 -0.56 -15.41
N ALA A 679 21.55 -0.32 -16.53
CA ALA A 679 22.40 -1.32 -17.15
C ALA A 679 23.36 -1.82 -16.06
N SER A 680 23.18 -3.09 -15.72
CA SER A 680 24.04 -4.03 -14.97
C SER A 680 25.18 -3.45 -14.14
#